data_AF-A0A099U239-F1
#
_entry.id   AF-A0A099U239-F1
#
_cell.length_a   1.000
_cell.length_b   1.000
_cell.length_c   1.000
_cell.angle_alpha   90.00
_cell.angle_beta   90.00
_cell.angle_gamma   90.00
#
_symmetry.space_group_name_H-M   'P 1'
#
loop_
_entity.id
_entity.type
_entity.pdbx_description
1 polymer ?
#
loop_
_entity_poly.entity_id
_entity_poly.type
_entity_poly.pdbx_seq_one_letter_code
_entity_poly.pdbx_strand_id
1 'polypeptide(L)'
;MAGKITSLGLGSSVLNADVIDKLKKADEDNLIKPVDKKLELNLEKQKQLVEIFTALSTLKGHTKRLSDYSTFLNRNVNVSGDSIKATAAAGIPIQDIGIEVKRLAKSDINEVGTKFSSRDDAFSNEDTTLNIYSNGTNYDIQIKAGMTLGEVSQAITDSTNAKIIGVIMKTGGQKPYQLMINGKETGEDNRIYFGTVLKSERVSDFPFKLNGEKDFYVEIKGSNGQLQKISLDIDVTDSVSDAPEFIREKLRDALLTNEFTKELLENGDINIGLGDGGKSLIINDKRGYKVAVGGENIGKLGFSQKESQTKDLYDGTNAVAEGLLSGSFKVNGTEIKLEEITKKENTAKENAEAIVEALNKIEGIMAATKDDKITLNSHSTTIDVTGEDSVLNSAGLKAGKYTDFAVLQKNVLKAKNIQTASDSEMSYNGATIKRPSNTVDDIISGLTINLQKVSEEGKSDTISITPSTDEILKEVQEFVKVYNDTVPKLDAVTKFDPDTKRGGVFNTESIIRNIRPNLNQAITQRITNGLDVRSLMDYGISLNDKSVMFLDAGKLASAISADPEKAKQVFYGGEIKDSSGKLNQYDGVFTKVNKVLADLVEGGNAKLKTFEQTLERELKNYNSEKEKAKKMLDARYDTMAQRFAAFDEQIAKANNSFNAVQMMIDQAAANDKKK
;
A
#
# COMPACT_ATOMS: atom_id res chain seq x y z
N MET A 1 26.97 68.56 -69.47
CA MET A 1 27.39 69.38 -68.31
C MET A 1 28.05 68.47 -67.29
N ALA A 2 29.38 68.43 -67.27
CA ALA A 2 30.15 67.67 -66.30
C ALA A 2 30.31 68.53 -65.04
N GLY A 3 29.66 68.14 -63.94
CA GLY A 3 29.86 68.76 -62.64
C GLY A 3 31.26 68.42 -62.12
N LYS A 4 32.18 69.37 -62.20
CA LYS A 4 33.48 69.27 -61.52
C LYS A 4 33.25 69.47 -60.02
N ILE A 5 33.56 68.45 -59.22
CA ILE A 5 33.72 68.59 -57.77
C ILE A 5 34.96 69.47 -57.56
N THR A 6 34.78 70.70 -57.10
CA THR A 6 35.83 71.73 -57.06
C THR A 6 36.72 71.68 -55.82
N SER A 7 36.42 70.86 -54.82
CA SER A 7 37.28 70.62 -53.65
C SER A 7 36.78 69.44 -52.82
N LEU A 8 37.63 68.44 -52.57
CA LEU A 8 37.45 67.44 -51.51
C LEU A 8 38.11 67.99 -50.24
N GLY A 9 37.44 68.96 -49.61
CA GLY A 9 37.89 69.49 -48.32
C GLY A 9 37.45 68.58 -47.18
N LEU A 10 38.39 67.94 -46.50
CA LEU A 10 38.15 67.28 -45.21
C LEU A 10 38.25 68.35 -44.11
N GLY A 11 37.17 68.58 -43.36
CA GLY A 11 37.19 69.43 -42.15
C GLY A 11 36.79 70.90 -42.33
N SER A 12 35.87 71.23 -43.23
CA SER A 12 35.39 72.61 -43.50
C SER A 12 34.53 73.26 -42.39
N SER A 13 34.52 72.73 -41.17
CA SER A 13 33.72 73.23 -40.05
C SER A 13 34.49 73.13 -38.73
N VAL A 14 34.26 74.08 -37.83
CA VAL A 14 34.88 74.10 -36.50
C VAL A 14 34.31 72.96 -35.65
N LEU A 15 35.17 72.26 -34.90
CA LEU A 15 34.76 71.21 -33.98
C LEU A 15 33.86 71.78 -32.87
N ASN A 16 32.69 71.20 -32.64
CA ASN A 16 31.76 71.56 -31.56
C ASN A 16 31.18 70.31 -30.90
N ALA A 17 30.50 70.46 -29.76
CA ALA A 17 29.91 69.35 -29.01
C ALA A 17 28.91 68.51 -29.83
N ASP A 18 28.09 69.16 -30.67
CA ASP A 18 27.10 68.47 -31.53
C ASP A 18 27.76 67.55 -32.58
N VAL A 19 28.92 67.95 -33.14
CA VAL A 19 29.70 67.09 -34.05
C VAL A 19 30.30 65.90 -33.31
N ILE A 20 30.77 66.10 -32.07
CA ILE A 20 31.31 65.00 -31.23
C ILE A 20 30.21 63.99 -30.91
N ASP A 21 29.00 64.44 -30.54
CA ASP A 21 27.86 63.56 -30.27
C ASP A 21 27.41 62.79 -31.52
N LYS A 22 27.39 63.44 -32.69
CA LYS A 22 27.09 62.79 -33.98
C LYS A 22 28.12 61.71 -34.32
N LEU A 23 29.40 61.97 -34.07
CA LEU A 23 30.46 60.99 -34.25
C LEU A 23 30.30 59.83 -33.25
N LYS A 24 29.98 60.11 -31.98
CA LYS A 24 29.73 59.09 -30.97
C LYS A 24 28.61 58.16 -31.40
N LYS A 25 27.50 58.73 -31.84
CA LYS A 25 26.34 57.97 -32.34
C LYS A 25 26.66 57.12 -33.57
N ALA A 26 27.45 57.65 -34.51
CA ALA A 26 27.88 56.88 -35.69
C ALA A 26 28.80 55.71 -35.31
N ASP A 27 29.70 55.91 -34.35
CA ASP A 27 30.56 54.85 -33.82
C ASP A 27 29.76 53.82 -33.01
N GLU A 28 28.79 54.25 -32.20
CA GLU A 28 27.79 53.41 -31.51
C GLU A 28 27.03 52.53 -32.51
N ASP A 29 26.56 53.14 -33.60
CA ASP A 29 25.82 52.46 -34.66
C ASP A 29 26.65 51.39 -35.37
N ASN A 30 27.97 51.60 -35.49
CA ASN A 30 28.87 50.66 -36.15
C ASN A 30 29.38 49.56 -35.22
N LEU A 31 29.58 49.87 -33.93
CA LEU A 31 30.22 48.95 -32.98
C LEU A 31 29.21 48.21 -32.09
N ILE A 32 28.11 48.85 -31.71
CA ILE A 32 27.13 48.31 -30.75
C ILE A 32 25.94 47.65 -31.46
N LYS A 33 25.33 48.33 -32.45
CA LYS A 33 24.12 47.80 -33.12
C LYS A 33 24.30 46.40 -33.73
N PRO A 34 25.45 46.02 -34.33
CA PRO A 34 25.63 44.66 -34.82
C PRO A 34 25.62 43.61 -33.70
N VAL A 35 26.18 43.95 -32.53
CA VAL A 35 26.19 43.07 -31.36
C VAL A 35 24.79 42.97 -30.75
N ASP A 36 24.04 44.07 -30.69
CA ASP A 36 22.63 44.07 -30.27
C ASP A 36 21.77 43.16 -31.14
N LYS A 37 21.94 43.21 -32.46
CA LYS A 37 21.23 42.29 -33.37
C LYS A 37 21.57 40.83 -33.12
N LYS A 38 22.85 40.51 -32.80
CA LYS A 38 23.25 39.14 -32.44
C LYS A 38 22.64 38.70 -31.11
N LEU A 39 22.56 39.60 -30.12
CA LEU A 39 21.91 39.35 -28.83
C LEU A 39 20.41 39.08 -29.01
N GLU A 40 19.70 39.94 -29.72
CA GLU A 40 18.27 39.76 -30.02
C GLU A 40 18.01 38.44 -30.76
N LEU A 41 18.82 38.12 -31.77
CA LEU A 41 18.70 36.87 -32.50
C LEU A 41 18.97 35.65 -31.61
N ASN A 42 19.99 35.70 -30.75
CA ASN A 42 20.30 34.61 -29.83
C ASN A 42 19.17 34.40 -28.80
N LEU A 43 18.60 35.47 -28.25
CA LEU A 43 17.45 35.39 -27.33
C LEU A 43 16.21 34.80 -28.02
N GLU A 44 15.93 35.20 -29.27
CA GLU A 44 14.83 34.60 -30.04
C GLU A 44 15.10 33.11 -30.32
N LYS A 45 16.34 32.74 -30.67
CA LYS A 45 16.74 31.32 -30.79
C LYS A 45 16.47 30.57 -29.48
N GLN A 46 16.90 31.09 -28.34
CA GLN A 46 16.66 30.41 -27.05
C GLN A 46 15.16 30.21 -26.78
N LYS A 47 14.34 31.24 -27.00
CA LYS A 47 12.88 31.14 -26.85
C LYS A 47 12.29 30.05 -27.75
N GLN A 48 12.61 30.06 -29.04
CA GLN A 48 12.11 29.07 -29.99
C GLN A 48 12.63 27.66 -29.68
N LEU A 49 13.87 27.54 -29.20
CA LEU A 49 14.44 26.25 -28.78
C LEU A 49 13.68 25.65 -27.60
N VAL A 50 13.27 26.45 -26.62
CA VAL A 50 12.45 26.00 -25.49
C VAL A 50 11.11 25.45 -26.00
N GLU A 51 10.43 26.17 -26.90
CA GLU A 51 9.17 25.71 -27.48
C GLU A 51 9.30 24.38 -28.24
N ILE A 52 10.38 24.22 -29.03
CA ILE A 52 10.70 22.98 -29.74
C ILE A 52 11.01 21.85 -28.76
N PHE A 53 11.83 22.13 -27.74
CA PHE A 53 12.20 21.17 -26.72
C PHE A 53 10.95 20.64 -26.01
N THR A 54 10.07 21.55 -25.54
CA THR A 54 8.80 21.17 -24.91
C THR A 54 7.95 20.32 -25.84
N ALA A 55 7.76 20.72 -27.10
CA ALA A 55 6.94 19.96 -28.06
C ALA A 55 7.48 18.53 -28.29
N LEU A 56 8.80 18.40 -28.45
CA LEU A 56 9.45 17.10 -28.64
C LEU A 56 9.46 16.24 -27.37
N SER A 57 9.58 16.85 -26.19
CA SER A 57 9.44 16.16 -24.91
C SER A 57 8.02 15.62 -24.70
N THR A 58 6.99 16.41 -25.04
CA THR A 58 5.59 15.95 -25.00
C THR A 58 5.38 14.78 -25.97
N LEU A 59 5.86 14.91 -27.21
CA LEU A 59 5.77 13.85 -28.21
C LEU A 59 6.44 12.57 -27.71
N LYS A 60 7.65 12.70 -27.14
CA LYS A 60 8.40 11.60 -26.52
C LYS A 60 7.63 10.93 -25.41
N GLY A 61 6.88 11.68 -24.60
CA GLY A 61 6.07 11.13 -23.51
C GLY A 61 5.07 10.07 -24.00
N HIS A 62 4.33 10.38 -25.08
CA HIS A 62 3.40 9.45 -25.72
C HIS A 62 4.12 8.29 -26.39
N THR A 63 5.19 8.58 -27.14
CA THR A 63 6.01 7.55 -27.80
C THR A 63 6.64 6.59 -26.79
N LYS A 64 7.08 7.08 -25.62
CA LYS A 64 7.69 6.26 -24.57
C LYS A 64 6.72 5.19 -24.08
N ARG A 65 5.46 5.55 -23.82
CA ARG A 65 4.41 4.59 -23.42
C ARG A 65 4.15 3.55 -24.51
N LEU A 66 4.05 3.98 -25.78
CA LEU A 66 3.92 3.06 -26.92
C LEU A 66 5.17 2.20 -27.19
N SER A 67 6.32 2.59 -26.64
CA SER A 67 7.58 1.84 -26.66
C SER A 67 7.84 1.08 -25.35
N ASP A 68 6.86 1.00 -24.44
CA ASP A 68 6.98 0.22 -23.21
C ASP A 68 6.25 -1.12 -23.39
N TYR A 69 6.92 -2.22 -23.07
CA TYR A 69 6.35 -3.56 -23.14
C TYR A 69 5.11 -3.70 -22.24
N SER A 70 5.12 -3.05 -21.06
CA SER A 70 4.06 -3.16 -20.07
C SER A 70 2.70 -2.65 -20.57
N THR A 71 2.68 -1.64 -21.45
CA THR A 71 1.45 -1.11 -22.06
C THR A 71 0.68 -2.18 -22.86
N PHE A 72 1.39 -3.19 -23.40
CA PHE A 72 0.78 -4.30 -24.16
C PHE A 72 0.41 -5.50 -23.29
N LEU A 73 0.75 -5.47 -22.00
CA LEU A 73 0.41 -6.52 -21.05
C LEU A 73 -0.90 -6.24 -20.32
N ASN A 74 -1.49 -5.06 -20.48
CA ASN A 74 -2.75 -4.72 -19.83
C ASN A 74 -3.87 -5.71 -20.19
N ARG A 75 -4.80 -5.88 -19.25
CA ARG A 75 -5.91 -6.83 -19.35
C ARG A 75 -7.22 -6.14 -19.01
N ASN A 76 -8.26 -6.50 -19.73
CA ASN A 76 -9.64 -6.20 -19.41
C ASN A 76 -10.23 -7.41 -18.68
N VAL A 77 -11.00 -7.14 -17.61
CA VAL A 77 -11.71 -8.17 -16.87
C VAL A 77 -13.20 -7.86 -16.95
N ASN A 78 -13.96 -8.80 -17.49
CA ASN A 78 -15.42 -8.73 -17.51
C ASN A 78 -16.00 -9.88 -16.68
N VAL A 79 -17.01 -9.61 -15.87
CA VAL A 79 -17.71 -10.62 -15.06
C VAL A 79 -19.15 -10.69 -15.57
N SER A 80 -19.65 -11.89 -15.89
CA SER A 80 -20.98 -12.05 -16.48
C SER A 80 -22.14 -11.81 -15.50
N GLY A 81 -21.90 -11.91 -14.19
CA GLY A 81 -22.91 -11.72 -13.14
C GLY A 81 -22.43 -10.79 -12.04
N ASP A 82 -23.12 -10.83 -10.90
CA ASP A 82 -22.93 -9.91 -9.76
C ASP A 82 -22.65 -10.64 -8.44
N SER A 83 -22.38 -11.96 -8.48
CA SER A 83 -21.97 -12.71 -7.28
C SER A 83 -20.52 -12.42 -6.87
N ILE A 84 -19.70 -11.97 -7.82
CA ILE A 84 -18.30 -11.59 -7.61
C ILE A 84 -17.93 -10.27 -8.30
N LYS A 85 -16.79 -9.72 -7.90
CA LYS A 85 -16.01 -8.75 -8.68
C LYS A 85 -14.60 -9.29 -8.89
N ALA A 86 -14.01 -9.07 -10.05
CA ALA A 86 -12.65 -9.54 -10.33
C ALA A 86 -11.78 -8.42 -10.90
N THR A 87 -10.49 -8.46 -10.56
CA THR A 87 -9.45 -7.60 -11.12
C THR A 87 -8.25 -8.44 -11.49
N ALA A 88 -7.58 -8.09 -12.59
CA ALA A 88 -6.40 -8.80 -13.06
C ALA A 88 -5.23 -7.83 -13.23
N ALA A 89 -4.05 -8.27 -12.81
CA ALA A 89 -2.79 -7.61 -13.09
C ALA A 89 -2.40 -7.76 -14.57
N ALA A 90 -1.57 -6.84 -15.05
CA ALA A 90 -1.00 -6.94 -16.39
C ALA A 90 -0.21 -8.25 -16.55
N GLY A 91 -0.32 -8.87 -17.72
CA GLY A 91 0.44 -10.06 -18.09
C GLY A 91 -0.17 -11.39 -17.68
N ILE A 92 -1.24 -11.41 -16.87
CA ILE A 92 -1.95 -12.66 -16.57
C ILE A 92 -2.42 -13.33 -17.88
N PRO A 93 -2.45 -14.67 -17.96
CA PRO A 93 -2.99 -15.37 -19.12
C PRO A 93 -4.43 -14.97 -19.43
N ILE A 94 -4.74 -14.88 -20.72
CA ILE A 94 -6.10 -14.69 -21.25
C ILE A 94 -6.84 -16.01 -21.05
N GLN A 95 -7.98 -15.97 -20.39
CA GLN A 95 -8.81 -17.15 -20.13
C GLN A 95 -10.19 -16.73 -19.63
N ASP A 96 -11.14 -17.66 -19.75
CA ASP A 96 -12.42 -17.59 -19.06
C ASP A 96 -12.38 -18.51 -17.82
N ILE A 97 -12.94 -18.05 -16.72
CA ILE A 97 -12.96 -18.76 -15.44
C ILE A 97 -14.39 -18.79 -14.92
N GLY A 98 -14.93 -19.98 -14.71
CA GLY A 98 -16.24 -20.16 -14.07
C GLY A 98 -16.10 -20.17 -12.55
N ILE A 99 -16.83 -19.27 -11.89
CA ILE A 99 -16.89 -19.13 -10.43
C ILE A 99 -18.33 -19.32 -9.95
N GLU A 100 -18.54 -20.23 -9.01
CA GLU A 100 -19.82 -20.38 -8.30
C GLU A 100 -19.56 -20.17 -6.80
N VAL A 101 -20.13 -19.11 -6.23
CA VAL A 101 -19.98 -18.80 -4.80
C VAL A 101 -21.01 -19.61 -4.02
N LYS A 102 -20.54 -20.58 -3.21
CA LYS A 102 -21.42 -21.45 -2.40
C LYS A 102 -21.66 -20.86 -1.00
N ARG A 103 -20.63 -20.24 -0.42
CA ARG A 103 -20.70 -19.61 0.91
C ARG A 103 -19.75 -18.42 0.97
N LEU A 104 -20.17 -17.38 1.68
CA LEU A 104 -19.30 -16.25 2.02
C LEU A 104 -18.56 -16.50 3.33
N ALA A 105 -17.33 -16.00 3.42
CA ALA A 105 -16.62 -15.94 4.69
C ALA A 105 -17.35 -14.98 5.63
N LYS A 106 -17.45 -15.37 6.90
CA LYS A 106 -18.11 -14.60 7.96
C LYS A 106 -17.19 -14.48 9.16
N SER A 107 -17.32 -13.39 9.90
CA SER A 107 -16.68 -13.22 11.21
C SER A 107 -17.62 -13.69 12.32
N ASP A 108 -17.08 -13.93 13.49
CA ASP A 108 -17.86 -14.36 14.65
C ASP A 108 -18.54 -13.17 15.32
N ILE A 109 -19.80 -13.31 15.72
CA ILE A 109 -20.56 -12.27 16.44
C ILE A 109 -21.24 -12.92 17.63
N ASN A 110 -20.93 -12.44 18.84
CA ASN A 110 -21.44 -13.00 20.08
C ASN A 110 -22.07 -11.92 20.95
N GLU A 111 -23.25 -12.20 21.47
CA GLU A 111 -23.90 -11.43 22.54
C GLU A 111 -23.44 -11.99 23.89
N VAL A 112 -22.89 -11.17 24.78
CA VAL A 112 -22.31 -11.63 26.06
C VAL A 112 -22.91 -10.92 27.26
N GLY A 113 -23.32 -11.70 28.24
CA GLY A 113 -23.78 -11.23 29.53
C GLY A 113 -25.22 -10.74 29.55
N THR A 114 -25.56 -10.00 30.60
CA THR A 114 -26.90 -9.44 30.78
C THR A 114 -27.05 -8.08 30.10
N LYS A 115 -28.28 -7.58 30.03
CA LYS A 115 -28.54 -6.23 29.54
C LYS A 115 -28.36 -5.19 30.64
N PHE A 116 -27.86 -4.01 30.26
CA PHE A 116 -27.56 -2.89 31.15
C PHE A 116 -28.42 -1.65 30.83
N SER A 117 -28.65 -0.82 31.83
CA SER A 117 -29.41 0.44 31.72
C SER A 117 -28.53 1.56 31.18
N SER A 118 -27.24 1.56 31.54
CA SER A 118 -26.21 2.50 31.08
C SER A 118 -24.92 1.77 30.71
N ARG A 119 -24.04 2.46 29.96
CA ARG A 119 -22.66 2.01 29.69
C ARG A 119 -21.77 2.11 30.93
N ASP A 120 -22.18 2.95 31.88
CA ASP A 120 -21.46 3.19 33.14
C ASP A 120 -21.92 2.26 34.27
N ASP A 121 -22.88 1.36 33.99
CA ASP A 121 -23.27 0.33 34.95
C ASP A 121 -22.12 -0.66 35.14
N ALA A 122 -21.87 -1.06 36.40
CA ALA A 122 -20.89 -2.09 36.72
C ALA A 122 -21.25 -3.41 36.01
N PHE A 123 -20.29 -3.96 35.28
CA PHE A 123 -20.44 -5.21 34.55
C PHE A 123 -20.41 -6.43 35.50
N SER A 124 -19.50 -6.40 36.48
CA SER A 124 -19.37 -7.42 37.53
C SER A 124 -19.09 -6.73 38.88
N ASN A 125 -19.60 -7.31 39.96
CA ASN A 125 -19.28 -6.91 41.34
C ASN A 125 -18.17 -7.76 41.95
N GLU A 126 -17.64 -8.72 41.21
CA GLU A 126 -16.60 -9.65 41.65
C GLU A 126 -15.47 -9.65 40.60
N ASP A 127 -14.24 -9.87 41.05
CA ASP A 127 -13.08 -10.04 40.17
C ASP A 127 -13.22 -11.33 39.36
N THR A 128 -12.86 -11.28 38.08
CA THR A 128 -12.88 -12.46 37.19
C THR A 128 -11.94 -12.31 36.02
N THR A 129 -11.64 -13.44 35.38
CA THR A 129 -11.02 -13.49 34.06
C THR A 129 -12.02 -14.06 33.04
N LEU A 130 -12.24 -13.34 31.94
CA LEU A 130 -12.94 -13.84 30.77
C LEU A 130 -11.92 -14.52 29.84
N ASN A 131 -12.02 -15.85 29.74
CA ASN A 131 -11.14 -16.65 28.89
C ASN A 131 -11.75 -16.78 27.50
N ILE A 132 -11.00 -16.35 26.49
CA ILE A 132 -11.37 -16.43 25.08
C ILE A 132 -10.26 -17.14 24.32
N TYR A 133 -10.61 -18.13 23.51
CA TYR A 133 -9.72 -18.71 22.52
C TYR A 133 -10.17 -18.32 21.11
N SER A 134 -9.23 -17.87 20.28
CA SER A 134 -9.47 -17.62 18.86
C SER A 134 -8.16 -17.64 18.07
N ASN A 135 -8.18 -18.24 16.87
CA ASN A 135 -7.05 -18.29 15.93
C ASN A 135 -5.70 -18.67 16.59
N GLY A 136 -5.69 -19.79 17.32
CA GLY A 136 -4.50 -20.34 17.97
C GLY A 136 -4.05 -19.61 19.24
N THR A 137 -4.79 -18.61 19.72
CA THR A 137 -4.39 -17.78 20.87
C THR A 137 -5.44 -17.83 21.97
N ASN A 138 -5.01 -18.05 23.22
CA ASN A 138 -5.82 -17.83 24.43
C ASN A 138 -5.63 -16.40 24.92
N TYR A 139 -6.73 -15.73 25.27
CA TYR A 139 -6.79 -14.40 25.82
C TYR A 139 -7.45 -14.45 27.20
N ASP A 140 -6.74 -13.92 28.20
CA ASP A 140 -7.18 -13.82 29.58
C ASP A 140 -7.58 -12.35 29.86
N ILE A 141 -8.85 -11.98 29.69
CA ILE A 141 -9.31 -10.61 29.91
C ILE A 141 -9.70 -10.43 31.38
N GLN A 142 -8.90 -9.67 32.12
CA GLN A 142 -9.18 -9.35 33.52
C GLN A 142 -10.35 -8.35 33.64
N ILE A 143 -11.36 -8.72 34.42
CA ILE A 143 -12.52 -7.89 34.76
C ILE A 143 -12.53 -7.73 36.27
N LYS A 144 -12.23 -6.54 36.76
CA LYS A 144 -12.25 -6.24 38.18
C LYS A 144 -13.65 -5.89 38.65
N ALA A 145 -13.92 -6.14 39.93
CA ALA A 145 -15.12 -5.69 40.60
C ALA A 145 -15.33 -4.19 40.38
N GLY A 146 -16.53 -3.81 39.92
CA GLY A 146 -16.91 -2.43 39.64
C GLY A 146 -16.51 -1.90 38.26
N MET A 147 -15.76 -2.64 37.44
CA MET A 147 -15.52 -2.23 36.04
C MET A 147 -16.85 -2.05 35.32
N THR A 148 -17.00 -0.93 34.64
CA THR A 148 -18.21 -0.60 33.86
C THR A 148 -18.32 -1.42 32.59
N LEU A 149 -19.52 -1.53 32.03
CA LEU A 149 -19.73 -2.13 30.71
C LEU A 149 -18.83 -1.49 29.64
N GLY A 150 -18.65 -0.16 29.69
CA GLY A 150 -17.72 0.58 28.83
C GLY A 150 -16.28 0.10 28.94
N GLU A 151 -15.77 0.00 30.16
CA GLU A 151 -14.40 -0.43 30.43
C GLU A 151 -14.15 -1.89 30.05
N VAL A 152 -15.11 -2.79 30.29
CA VAL A 152 -14.99 -4.20 29.87
C VAL A 152 -14.94 -4.32 28.36
N SER A 153 -15.79 -3.58 27.64
CA SER A 153 -15.77 -3.52 26.17
C SER A 153 -14.41 -3.08 25.63
N GLN A 154 -13.78 -2.09 26.27
CA GLN A 154 -12.46 -1.60 25.89
C GLN A 154 -11.36 -2.60 26.25
N ALA A 155 -11.41 -3.19 27.45
CA ALA A 155 -10.44 -4.18 27.92
C ALA A 155 -10.37 -5.41 27.00
N ILE A 156 -11.50 -5.86 26.46
CA ILE A 156 -11.54 -6.93 25.46
C ILE A 156 -10.79 -6.52 24.19
N THR A 157 -11.05 -5.32 23.69
CA THR A 157 -10.43 -4.82 22.46
C THR A 157 -8.92 -4.65 22.63
N ASP A 158 -8.49 -4.10 23.77
CA ASP A 158 -7.08 -3.85 24.07
C ASP A 158 -6.31 -5.15 24.31
N SER A 159 -6.87 -6.07 25.12
CA SER A 159 -6.20 -7.33 25.48
C SER A 159 -6.00 -8.26 24.29
N THR A 160 -6.79 -8.09 23.22
CA THR A 160 -6.69 -8.91 22.00
C THR A 160 -6.01 -8.18 20.83
N ASN A 161 -5.40 -7.01 21.06
CA ASN A 161 -4.82 -6.16 20.01
C ASN A 161 -5.81 -5.90 18.86
N ALA A 162 -7.08 -5.67 19.21
CA ALA A 162 -8.20 -5.46 18.30
C ALA A 162 -8.47 -6.61 17.30
N LYS A 163 -7.97 -7.83 17.53
CA LYS A 163 -8.38 -9.03 16.78
C LYS A 163 -9.81 -9.44 17.14
N ILE A 164 -10.19 -9.23 18.39
CA ILE A 164 -11.55 -9.38 18.91
C ILE A 164 -11.99 -8.00 19.43
N ILE A 165 -13.17 -7.56 19.04
CA ILE A 165 -13.66 -6.22 19.34
C ILE A 165 -14.84 -6.33 20.31
N GLY A 166 -14.68 -5.71 21.48
CA GLY A 166 -15.80 -5.46 22.39
C GLY A 166 -16.58 -4.24 21.90
N VAL A 167 -17.88 -4.43 21.65
CA VAL A 167 -18.79 -3.37 21.19
C VAL A 167 -20.01 -3.34 22.08
N ILE A 168 -20.54 -2.15 22.39
CA ILE A 168 -21.81 -2.02 23.10
C ILE A 168 -22.91 -1.69 22.09
N MET A 169 -23.87 -2.59 21.96
CA MET A 169 -25.02 -2.43 21.07
C MET A 169 -26.28 -2.05 21.84
N LYS A 170 -27.09 -1.16 21.27
CA LYS A 170 -28.39 -0.78 21.83
C LYS A 170 -29.49 -1.66 21.22
N THR A 171 -30.07 -2.58 22.00
CA THR A 171 -31.04 -3.60 21.56
C THR A 171 -32.51 -3.28 21.95
N GLY A 172 -32.76 -2.18 22.65
CA GLY A 172 -34.10 -1.74 23.08
C GLY A 172 -34.60 -2.39 24.38
N GLY A 173 -35.69 -1.86 24.93
CA GLY A 173 -36.25 -2.24 26.25
C GLY A 173 -35.74 -1.37 27.41
N GLN A 174 -36.12 -1.74 28.64
CA GLN A 174 -35.77 -1.00 29.88
C GLN A 174 -34.26 -0.98 30.16
N LYS A 175 -33.55 -2.05 29.79
CA LYS A 175 -32.09 -2.15 29.82
C LYS A 175 -31.60 -2.32 28.38
N PRO A 176 -31.32 -1.23 27.65
CA PRO A 176 -31.14 -1.31 26.22
C PRO A 176 -29.72 -1.68 25.80
N TYR A 177 -28.72 -1.63 26.69
CA TYR A 177 -27.32 -1.84 26.33
C TYR A 177 -26.90 -3.30 26.50
N GLN A 178 -26.21 -3.83 25.49
CA GLN A 178 -25.76 -5.21 25.41
C GLN A 178 -24.29 -5.25 24.97
N LEU A 179 -23.45 -6.03 25.66
CA LEU A 179 -22.09 -6.29 25.20
C LEU A 179 -22.12 -7.27 24.03
N MET A 180 -21.41 -6.91 22.98
CA MET A 180 -21.12 -7.74 21.81
C MET A 180 -19.61 -7.99 21.76
N ILE A 181 -19.22 -9.24 21.49
CA ILE A 181 -17.83 -9.64 21.31
C ILE A 181 -17.70 -10.23 19.90
N ASN A 182 -17.02 -9.50 19.03
CA ASN A 182 -17.01 -9.78 17.59
C ASN A 182 -15.60 -10.04 17.09
N GLY A 183 -15.44 -11.00 16.19
CA GLY A 183 -14.20 -11.19 15.44
C GLY A 183 -14.02 -10.07 14.42
N LYS A 184 -12.81 -9.52 14.33
CA LYS A 184 -12.46 -8.53 13.31
C LYS A 184 -12.34 -9.15 11.92
N GLU A 185 -11.80 -10.37 11.86
CA GLU A 185 -11.56 -11.12 10.63
C GLU A 185 -12.62 -12.19 10.41
N THR A 186 -12.81 -12.57 9.15
CA THR A 186 -13.65 -13.69 8.76
C THR A 186 -12.88 -15.01 8.78
N GLY A 187 -13.57 -16.14 8.62
CA GLY A 187 -12.95 -17.47 8.50
C GLY A 187 -13.11 -18.32 9.75
N GLU A 188 -13.15 -19.65 9.58
CA GLU A 188 -13.42 -20.61 10.66
C GLU A 188 -12.41 -20.49 11.80
N ASP A 189 -11.12 -20.32 11.48
CA ASP A 189 -10.05 -20.17 12.48
C ASP A 189 -10.25 -18.94 13.40
N ASN A 190 -10.97 -17.93 12.92
CA ASN A 190 -11.27 -16.69 13.66
C ASN A 190 -12.56 -16.80 14.49
N ARG A 191 -13.14 -17.99 14.63
CA ARG A 191 -14.22 -18.26 15.57
C ARG A 191 -13.78 -17.96 17.01
N ILE A 192 -14.72 -17.45 17.81
CA ILE A 192 -14.46 -17.09 19.21
C ILE A 192 -15.06 -18.18 20.10
N TYR A 193 -14.18 -18.83 20.87
CA TYR A 193 -14.56 -19.86 21.82
C TYR A 193 -14.42 -19.32 23.24
N PHE A 194 -15.49 -19.36 24.02
CA PHE A 194 -15.47 -19.02 25.43
C PHE A 194 -15.23 -20.26 26.28
N GLY A 195 -14.76 -20.10 27.51
CA GLY A 195 -14.58 -21.22 28.43
C GLY A 195 -13.37 -22.08 28.08
N THR A 196 -13.54 -23.39 28.07
CA THR A 196 -12.43 -24.34 27.90
C THR A 196 -12.33 -24.83 26.46
N VAL A 197 -11.10 -24.98 25.99
CA VAL A 197 -10.81 -25.50 24.66
C VAL A 197 -9.79 -26.63 24.78
N LEU A 198 -10.08 -27.74 24.13
CA LEU A 198 -9.13 -28.78 23.79
C LEU A 198 -8.93 -28.78 22.28
N LYS A 199 -7.73 -28.43 21.85
CA LYS A 199 -7.35 -28.37 20.44
C LYS A 199 -6.41 -29.53 20.11
N SER A 200 -6.62 -30.16 18.95
CA SER A 200 -5.64 -31.05 18.36
C SER A 200 -4.58 -30.26 17.58
N GLU A 201 -3.45 -30.89 17.31
CA GLU A 201 -2.56 -30.49 16.23
C GLU A 201 -3.17 -30.96 14.89
N ARG A 202 -2.34 -31.34 13.92
CA ARG A 202 -2.79 -31.84 12.63
C ARG A 202 -3.37 -33.26 12.76
N VAL A 203 -4.58 -33.46 12.23
CA VAL A 203 -5.14 -34.81 12.02
C VAL A 203 -4.31 -35.56 10.98
N SER A 204 -4.11 -36.87 11.18
CA SER A 204 -3.35 -37.73 10.26
C SER A 204 -3.89 -37.67 8.83
N ASP A 205 -2.98 -37.49 7.87
CA ASP A 205 -3.26 -37.59 6.43
C ASP A 205 -3.33 -39.05 5.95
N PHE A 206 -2.90 -40.02 6.77
CA PHE A 206 -2.96 -41.45 6.45
C PHE A 206 -4.29 -42.07 6.88
N PRO A 207 -4.81 -43.08 6.16
CA PRO A 207 -6.03 -43.79 6.52
C PRO A 207 -6.00 -44.43 7.90
N PHE A 208 -7.13 -44.39 8.61
CA PHE A 208 -7.32 -45.06 9.89
C PHE A 208 -8.79 -45.34 10.20
N LYS A 209 -9.02 -46.25 11.15
CA LYS A 209 -10.35 -46.56 11.68
C LYS A 209 -10.41 -46.30 13.17
N LEU A 210 -11.60 -45.95 13.65
CA LEU A 210 -11.96 -45.89 15.06
C LEU A 210 -13.18 -46.79 15.27
N ASN A 211 -13.13 -47.64 16.29
CA ASN A 211 -14.19 -48.59 16.65
C ASN A 211 -14.53 -48.42 18.15
N GLY A 212 -15.39 -47.45 18.44
CA GLY A 212 -15.89 -47.18 19.77
C GLY A 212 -14.86 -46.63 20.76
N GLU A 213 -15.22 -46.68 22.04
CA GLU A 213 -14.50 -46.01 23.14
C GLU A 213 -13.04 -46.45 23.27
N LYS A 214 -12.72 -47.71 22.95
CA LYS A 214 -11.33 -48.21 23.04
C LYS A 214 -10.38 -47.40 22.16
N ASP A 215 -10.83 -47.04 20.95
CA ASP A 215 -10.01 -46.33 19.99
C ASP A 215 -10.02 -44.83 20.24
N PHE A 216 -11.20 -44.26 20.46
CA PHE A 216 -11.37 -42.83 20.71
C PHE A 216 -12.67 -42.52 21.46
N TYR A 217 -12.58 -41.63 22.44
CA TYR A 217 -13.74 -40.95 23.00
C TYR A 217 -13.42 -39.49 23.37
N VAL A 218 -14.45 -38.67 23.36
CA VAL A 218 -14.48 -37.35 24.00
C VAL A 218 -15.26 -37.48 25.30
N GLU A 219 -14.69 -37.00 26.40
CA GLU A 219 -15.33 -36.95 27.71
C GLU A 219 -15.70 -35.50 28.06
N ILE A 220 -16.98 -35.25 28.30
CA ILE A 220 -17.54 -33.93 28.61
C ILE A 220 -18.63 -34.03 29.67
N LYS A 221 -18.90 -32.92 30.39
CA LYS A 221 -19.99 -32.87 31.37
C LYS A 221 -21.35 -32.73 30.67
N GLY A 222 -22.22 -33.74 30.80
CA GLY A 222 -23.56 -33.74 30.24
C GLY A 222 -24.52 -32.76 30.93
N SER A 223 -25.72 -32.59 30.36
CA SER A 223 -26.80 -31.77 30.92
C SER A 223 -27.30 -32.28 32.28
N ASN A 224 -27.12 -33.58 32.54
CA ASN A 224 -27.36 -34.23 33.84
C ASN A 224 -26.27 -33.95 34.89
N GLY A 225 -25.22 -33.21 34.53
CA GLY A 225 -24.09 -32.89 35.40
C GLY A 225 -23.05 -34.02 35.57
N GLN A 226 -23.26 -35.18 34.95
CA GLN A 226 -22.31 -36.31 34.97
C GLN A 226 -21.40 -36.29 33.74
N LEU A 227 -20.23 -36.90 33.85
CA LEU A 227 -19.32 -37.07 32.70
C LEU A 227 -19.93 -38.06 31.70
N GLN A 228 -19.87 -37.70 30.42
CA GLN A 228 -20.36 -38.46 29.28
C GLN A 228 -19.21 -38.74 28.34
N LYS A 229 -19.00 -40.02 28.00
CA LYS A 229 -18.03 -40.43 26.98
C LYS A 229 -18.73 -40.65 25.65
N ILE A 230 -18.27 -39.94 24.63
CA ILE A 230 -18.83 -39.98 23.28
C ILE A 230 -17.75 -40.56 22.37
N SER A 231 -17.98 -41.79 21.91
CA SER A 231 -17.07 -42.49 21.01
C SER A 231 -17.43 -42.29 19.54
N LEU A 232 -16.50 -42.64 18.65
CA LEU A 232 -16.70 -42.61 17.20
C LEU A 232 -16.48 -43.98 16.58
N ASP A 233 -17.36 -44.32 15.64
CA ASP A 233 -17.22 -45.45 14.73
C ASP A 233 -17.07 -44.93 13.30
N ILE A 234 -15.84 -44.80 12.83
CA ILE A 234 -15.52 -44.18 11.53
C ILE A 234 -14.42 -44.93 10.79
N ASP A 235 -14.45 -44.79 9.47
CA ASP A 235 -13.43 -45.29 8.54
C ASP A 235 -12.93 -44.11 7.69
N VAL A 236 -11.74 -43.61 8.01
CA VAL A 236 -11.08 -42.53 7.25
C VAL A 236 -10.21 -43.19 6.19
N THR A 237 -10.69 -43.18 4.96
CA THR A 237 -10.02 -43.77 3.79
C THR A 237 -9.40 -42.69 2.91
N ASP A 238 -8.58 -43.09 1.92
CA ASP A 238 -7.98 -42.17 0.94
C ASP A 238 -9.02 -41.39 0.10
N SER A 239 -10.28 -41.83 0.07
CA SER A 239 -11.36 -41.13 -0.65
C SER A 239 -11.96 -39.96 0.16
N VAL A 240 -11.63 -39.82 1.45
CA VAL A 240 -12.09 -38.70 2.27
C VAL A 240 -11.19 -37.51 1.99
N SER A 241 -11.68 -36.55 1.21
CA SER A 241 -10.89 -35.38 0.76
C SER A 241 -10.56 -34.38 1.88
N ASP A 242 -11.32 -34.38 2.97
CA ASP A 242 -11.18 -33.47 4.11
C ASP A 242 -11.45 -34.23 5.42
N ALA A 243 -10.44 -34.94 5.92
CA ALA A 243 -10.57 -35.81 7.09
C ALA A 243 -10.99 -35.05 8.38
N PRO A 244 -10.44 -33.87 8.71
CA PRO A 244 -10.88 -33.09 9.87
C PRO A 244 -12.36 -32.71 9.79
N GLU A 245 -12.83 -32.21 8.65
CA GLU A 245 -14.24 -31.88 8.44
C GLU A 245 -15.13 -33.13 8.60
N PHE A 246 -14.74 -34.26 8.02
CA PHE A 246 -15.47 -35.51 8.15
C PHE A 246 -15.58 -35.96 9.62
N ILE A 247 -14.48 -35.90 10.37
CA ILE A 247 -14.47 -36.27 11.80
C ILE A 247 -15.32 -35.30 12.62
N ARG A 248 -15.26 -33.99 12.33
CA ARG A 248 -16.08 -32.97 12.96
C ARG A 248 -17.56 -33.29 12.81
N GLU A 249 -18.02 -33.56 11.58
CA GLU A 249 -19.43 -33.91 11.33
C GLU A 249 -19.83 -35.19 12.08
N LYS A 250 -19.00 -36.23 12.06
CA LYS A 250 -19.30 -37.49 12.77
C LYS A 250 -19.35 -37.33 14.29
N LEU A 251 -18.49 -36.49 14.86
CA LEU A 251 -18.53 -36.17 16.29
C LEU A 251 -19.75 -35.34 16.66
N ARG A 252 -20.16 -34.40 15.80
CA ARG A 252 -21.41 -33.66 15.98
C ARG A 252 -22.62 -34.59 15.94
N ASP A 253 -22.69 -35.51 14.98
CA ASP A 253 -23.75 -36.53 14.89
C ASP A 253 -23.83 -37.39 16.15
N ALA A 254 -22.68 -37.85 16.66
CA ALA A 254 -22.60 -38.65 17.88
C ALA A 254 -23.11 -37.86 19.11
N LEU A 255 -22.73 -36.59 19.23
CA LEU A 255 -23.20 -35.69 20.29
C LEU A 255 -24.70 -35.39 20.20
N LEU A 256 -25.27 -35.26 18.99
CA LEU A 256 -26.71 -35.07 18.79
C LEU A 256 -27.54 -36.31 19.14
N THR A 257 -26.93 -37.49 19.07
CA THR A 257 -27.61 -38.77 19.33
C THR A 257 -27.65 -39.11 20.83
N ASN A 258 -26.74 -38.56 21.64
CA ASN A 258 -26.72 -38.77 23.08
C ASN A 258 -27.66 -37.79 23.82
N GLU A 259 -28.52 -38.32 24.69
CA GLU A 259 -29.57 -37.56 25.39
C GLU A 259 -29.05 -36.46 26.32
N PHE A 260 -27.82 -36.58 26.82
CA PHE A 260 -27.22 -35.64 27.76
C PHE A 260 -26.32 -34.60 27.07
N THR A 261 -26.02 -34.76 25.78
CA THR A 261 -25.16 -33.83 25.04
C THR A 261 -25.88 -33.11 23.89
N LYS A 262 -27.02 -33.63 23.43
CA LYS A 262 -27.80 -33.05 22.34
C LYS A 262 -28.14 -31.58 22.55
N GLU A 263 -28.78 -31.25 23.67
CA GLU A 263 -29.19 -29.87 23.98
C GLU A 263 -27.97 -28.94 24.10
N LEU A 264 -26.85 -29.45 24.62
CA LEU A 264 -25.60 -28.71 24.77
C LEU A 264 -24.96 -28.36 23.42
N LEU A 265 -25.10 -29.23 22.42
CA LEU A 265 -24.63 -28.94 21.07
C LEU A 265 -25.59 -27.99 20.34
N GLU A 266 -26.91 -28.19 20.49
CA GLU A 266 -27.94 -27.36 19.86
C GLU A 266 -27.94 -25.91 20.39
N ASN A 267 -27.69 -25.71 21.69
CA ASN A 267 -27.60 -24.39 22.31
C ASN A 267 -26.19 -23.76 22.20
N GLY A 268 -25.23 -24.48 21.61
CA GLY A 268 -23.84 -24.05 21.42
C GLY A 268 -23.04 -23.96 22.72
N ASP A 269 -23.41 -24.68 23.77
CA ASP A 269 -22.57 -24.86 24.96
C ASP A 269 -21.39 -25.79 24.70
N ILE A 270 -21.60 -26.84 23.90
CA ILE A 270 -20.54 -27.68 23.35
C ILE A 270 -20.37 -27.33 21.87
N ASN A 271 -19.14 -27.10 21.45
CA ASN A 271 -18.82 -26.79 20.06
C ASN A 271 -17.69 -27.68 19.56
N ILE A 272 -17.89 -28.27 18.39
CA ILE A 272 -16.83 -28.90 17.61
C ILE A 272 -16.57 -27.99 16.41
N GLY A 273 -15.35 -27.49 16.29
CA GLY A 273 -14.92 -26.70 15.14
C GLY A 273 -13.57 -27.15 14.63
N LEU A 274 -13.02 -26.37 13.69
CA LEU A 274 -11.72 -26.63 13.09
C LEU A 274 -10.75 -25.48 13.39
N GLY A 275 -9.46 -25.81 13.37
CA GLY A 275 -8.39 -24.82 13.43
C GLY A 275 -7.27 -25.11 12.43
N ASP A 276 -6.28 -24.23 12.38
CA ASP A 276 -5.08 -24.36 11.54
C ASP A 276 -5.41 -24.51 10.05
N GLY A 277 -6.36 -23.72 9.55
CA GLY A 277 -6.83 -23.76 8.17
C GLY A 277 -7.57 -25.06 7.84
N GLY A 278 -8.36 -25.56 8.79
CA GLY A 278 -9.14 -26.79 8.63
C GLY A 278 -8.37 -28.08 8.87
N LYS A 279 -7.19 -28.02 9.49
CA LYS A 279 -6.28 -29.17 9.66
C LYS A 279 -6.34 -29.81 11.05
N SER A 280 -6.92 -29.12 12.01
CA SER A 280 -7.05 -29.53 13.41
C SER A 280 -8.50 -29.51 13.86
N LEU A 281 -8.79 -30.24 14.93
CA LEU A 281 -10.08 -30.27 15.62
C LEU A 281 -10.02 -29.38 16.86
N ILE A 282 -11.12 -28.69 17.13
CA ILE A 282 -11.34 -27.92 18.35
C ILE A 282 -12.58 -28.46 19.03
N ILE A 283 -12.43 -28.89 20.28
CA ILE A 283 -13.53 -29.28 21.15
C ILE A 283 -13.62 -28.22 22.25
N ASN A 284 -14.75 -27.55 22.34
CA ASN A 284 -14.97 -26.46 23.26
C ASN A 284 -16.17 -26.73 24.17
N ASP A 285 -16.01 -26.41 25.45
CA ASP A 285 -17.11 -26.27 26.39
C ASP A 285 -17.19 -24.80 26.85
N LYS A 286 -18.19 -24.11 26.30
CA LYS A 286 -18.51 -22.70 26.58
C LYS A 286 -18.83 -22.47 28.05
N ARG A 287 -19.22 -23.50 28.80
CA ARG A 287 -19.54 -23.43 30.23
C ARG A 287 -18.27 -23.47 31.09
N GLY A 288 -17.12 -23.81 30.50
CA GLY A 288 -15.82 -23.87 31.18
C GLY A 288 -15.52 -25.20 31.88
N TYR A 289 -16.35 -26.24 31.69
CA TYR A 289 -16.01 -27.56 32.21
C TYR A 289 -14.86 -28.18 31.42
N LYS A 290 -14.07 -29.00 32.10
CA LYS A 290 -12.97 -29.72 31.47
C LYS A 290 -13.48 -30.59 30.32
N VAL A 291 -12.79 -30.52 29.19
CA VAL A 291 -12.96 -31.41 28.05
C VAL A 291 -11.78 -32.36 28.03
N ALA A 292 -12.03 -33.65 27.87
CA ALA A 292 -10.97 -34.64 27.74
C ALA A 292 -11.17 -35.55 26.51
N VAL A 293 -10.08 -36.16 26.06
CA VAL A 293 -10.08 -37.21 25.05
C VAL A 293 -9.27 -38.41 25.52
N GLY A 294 -9.68 -39.59 25.12
CA GLY A 294 -8.99 -40.84 25.45
C GLY A 294 -9.16 -41.91 24.38
N GLY A 295 -8.51 -43.05 24.61
CA GLY A 295 -8.43 -44.17 23.66
C GLY A 295 -7.03 -44.36 23.09
N GLU A 296 -6.81 -45.50 22.44
CA GLU A 296 -5.49 -45.90 21.90
C GLU A 296 -5.07 -45.05 20.68
N ASN A 297 -6.01 -44.38 20.02
CA ASN A 297 -5.80 -43.72 18.72
C ASN A 297 -5.93 -42.18 18.74
N ILE A 298 -5.93 -41.52 19.92
CA ILE A 298 -6.04 -40.04 20.01
C ILE A 298 -4.95 -39.30 19.21
N GLY A 299 -3.75 -39.89 19.09
CA GLY A 299 -2.63 -39.32 18.34
C GLY A 299 -2.89 -39.26 16.83
N LYS A 300 -3.73 -40.16 16.28
CA LYS A 300 -4.14 -40.11 14.86
C LYS A 300 -5.04 -38.91 14.57
N LEU A 301 -5.76 -38.43 15.57
CA LEU A 301 -6.57 -37.21 15.50
C LEU A 301 -5.76 -35.96 15.87
N GLY A 302 -4.46 -36.09 16.15
CA GLY A 302 -3.57 -34.99 16.47
C GLY A 302 -3.63 -34.50 17.92
N PHE A 303 -4.33 -35.18 18.83
CA PHE A 303 -4.37 -34.76 20.23
C PHE A 303 -3.08 -35.18 20.96
N SER A 304 -2.18 -34.21 21.19
CA SER A 304 -1.00 -34.37 22.05
C SER A 304 -1.32 -34.17 23.53
N GLN A 305 -2.34 -33.36 23.83
CA GLN A 305 -2.92 -33.20 25.16
C GLN A 305 -4.21 -34.02 25.29
N LYS A 306 -4.40 -34.66 26.44
CA LYS A 306 -5.60 -35.47 26.72
C LYS A 306 -6.75 -34.65 27.30
N GLU A 307 -6.49 -33.41 27.70
CA GLU A 307 -7.46 -32.60 28.43
C GLU A 307 -7.21 -31.11 28.18
N SER A 308 -8.30 -30.34 28.17
CA SER A 308 -8.28 -28.88 28.08
C SER A 308 -7.55 -28.30 29.29
N GLN A 309 -6.71 -27.28 29.05
CA GLN A 309 -6.09 -26.54 30.13
C GLN A 309 -7.15 -25.72 30.89
N THR A 310 -7.09 -25.79 32.22
CA THR A 310 -7.86 -24.90 33.11
C THR A 310 -6.87 -24.19 34.01
N LYS A 311 -7.07 -22.90 34.22
CA LYS A 311 -6.25 -22.12 35.14
C LYS A 311 -6.83 -22.29 36.54
N ASP A 312 -5.96 -22.50 37.52
CA ASP A 312 -6.39 -22.55 38.92
C ASP A 312 -6.98 -21.20 39.33
N LEU A 313 -8.05 -21.27 40.12
CA LEU A 313 -8.73 -20.08 40.63
C LEU A 313 -7.84 -19.30 41.60
N TYR A 314 -6.98 -20.03 42.32
CA TYR A 314 -5.88 -19.49 43.10
C TYR A 314 -4.62 -20.31 42.82
N ASP A 315 -3.54 -19.63 42.41
CA ASP A 315 -2.20 -20.22 42.28
C ASP A 315 -1.32 -19.60 43.37
N GLY A 316 -0.98 -20.41 44.38
CA GLY A 316 -0.22 -19.96 45.55
C GLY A 316 1.13 -19.36 45.16
N THR A 317 1.42 -18.16 45.66
CA THR A 317 2.70 -17.50 45.39
C THR A 317 3.78 -17.89 46.41
N ASN A 318 3.38 -18.17 47.65
CA ASN A 318 4.24 -18.58 48.76
C ASN A 318 4.10 -20.08 49.02
N ALA A 319 5.22 -20.72 49.37
CA ALA A 319 5.19 -22.05 49.95
C ALA A 319 4.55 -22.00 51.35
N VAL A 320 3.92 -23.10 51.74
CA VAL A 320 3.40 -23.26 53.11
C VAL A 320 4.57 -23.26 54.09
N ALA A 321 4.44 -22.54 55.21
CA ALA A 321 5.50 -22.49 56.22
C ALA A 321 5.72 -23.86 56.87
N GLU A 322 6.96 -24.18 57.22
CA GLU A 322 7.33 -25.39 57.96
C GLU A 322 7.02 -25.26 59.47
N GLY A 323 6.94 -26.40 60.15
CA GLY A 323 6.70 -26.49 61.58
C GLY A 323 5.24 -26.37 61.98
N LEU A 324 5.00 -26.16 63.29
CA LEU A 324 3.66 -26.01 63.83
C LEU A 324 3.12 -24.62 63.49
N LEU A 325 2.05 -24.57 62.71
CA LEU A 325 1.38 -23.33 62.34
C LEU A 325 0.24 -23.05 63.33
N SER A 326 -0.02 -21.77 63.59
CA SER A 326 -1.04 -21.32 64.54
C SER A 326 -2.04 -20.35 63.92
N GLY A 327 -3.29 -20.38 64.41
CA GLY A 327 -4.40 -19.59 63.93
C GLY A 327 -5.41 -20.43 63.14
N SER A 328 -6.55 -19.81 62.86
CA SER A 328 -7.60 -20.37 61.99
C SER A 328 -7.92 -19.46 60.83
N PHE A 329 -8.35 -20.06 59.74
CA PHE A 329 -8.93 -19.38 58.59
C PHE A 329 -10.21 -20.10 58.18
N LYS A 330 -11.00 -19.46 57.31
CA LYS A 330 -12.24 -20.03 56.79
C LYS A 330 -12.20 -20.11 55.28
N VAL A 331 -12.74 -21.20 54.76
CA VAL A 331 -13.01 -21.35 53.33
C VAL A 331 -14.47 -21.73 53.13
N ASN A 332 -15.21 -20.91 52.37
CA ASN A 332 -16.67 -21.04 52.21
C ASN A 332 -17.42 -21.13 53.55
N GLY A 333 -16.93 -20.41 54.57
CA GLY A 333 -17.49 -20.41 55.92
C GLY A 333 -17.04 -21.58 56.81
N THR A 334 -16.40 -22.62 56.27
CA THR A 334 -15.84 -23.75 57.04
C THR A 334 -14.52 -23.34 57.67
N GLU A 335 -14.39 -23.47 59.00
CA GLU A 335 -13.18 -23.15 59.74
C GLU A 335 -12.13 -24.27 59.63
N ILE A 336 -10.89 -23.90 59.31
CA ILE A 336 -9.70 -24.76 59.34
C ILE A 336 -8.75 -24.18 60.39
N LYS A 337 -8.42 -24.99 61.39
CA LYS A 337 -7.47 -24.65 62.47
C LYS A 337 -6.12 -25.29 62.18
N LEU A 338 -5.09 -24.47 62.03
CA LEU A 338 -3.77 -24.93 61.60
C LEU A 338 -3.08 -25.78 62.68
N GLU A 339 -3.31 -25.50 63.97
CA GLU A 339 -2.71 -26.29 65.06
C GLU A 339 -3.23 -27.73 65.11
N GLU A 340 -4.42 -28.00 64.54
CA GLU A 340 -5.05 -29.32 64.55
C GLU A 340 -4.53 -30.22 63.41
N ILE A 341 -3.93 -29.63 62.36
CA ILE A 341 -3.51 -30.33 61.14
C ILE A 341 -2.00 -30.25 60.85
N THR A 342 -1.26 -29.36 61.52
CA THR A 342 0.20 -29.22 61.39
C THR A 342 0.94 -29.68 62.65
N LYS A 343 2.24 -29.98 62.53
CA LYS A 343 3.09 -30.42 63.66
C LYS A 343 4.43 -29.72 63.63
N LYS A 344 5.08 -29.63 64.80
CA LYS A 344 6.38 -28.96 64.96
C LYS A 344 7.47 -29.46 64.01
N GLU A 345 7.39 -30.74 63.64
CA GLU A 345 8.40 -31.41 62.81
C GLU A 345 8.03 -31.43 61.31
N ASN A 346 6.84 -30.95 60.94
CA ASN A 346 6.38 -31.00 59.55
C ASN A 346 7.23 -30.09 58.67
N THR A 347 7.64 -30.60 57.52
CA THR A 347 8.17 -29.81 56.41
C THR A 347 7.07 -28.95 55.76
N ALA A 348 7.48 -27.96 54.97
CA ALA A 348 6.56 -27.17 54.13
C ALA A 348 5.63 -28.05 53.29
N LYS A 349 6.18 -29.11 52.68
CA LYS A 349 5.44 -30.09 51.90
C LYS A 349 4.38 -30.82 52.71
N GLU A 350 4.73 -31.36 53.87
CA GLU A 350 3.80 -32.11 54.73
C GLU A 350 2.68 -31.19 55.25
N ASN A 351 2.99 -29.93 55.57
CA ASN A 351 1.97 -28.95 55.91
C ASN A 351 1.06 -28.62 54.73
N ALA A 352 1.62 -28.46 53.52
CA ALA A 352 0.83 -28.23 52.32
C ALA A 352 -0.12 -29.40 52.03
N GLU A 353 0.36 -30.65 52.15
CA GLU A 353 -0.46 -31.86 51.99
C GLU A 353 -1.58 -31.93 53.03
N ALA A 354 -1.30 -31.63 54.30
CA ALA A 354 -2.31 -31.64 55.37
C ALA A 354 -3.39 -30.56 55.17
N ILE A 355 -3.00 -29.35 54.75
CA ILE A 355 -3.96 -28.27 54.45
C ILE A 355 -4.78 -28.63 53.21
N VAL A 356 -4.17 -29.17 52.16
CA VAL A 356 -4.88 -29.66 50.96
C VAL A 356 -5.89 -30.75 51.31
N GLU A 357 -5.55 -31.69 52.18
CA GLU A 357 -6.48 -32.71 52.66
C GLU A 357 -7.67 -32.09 53.41
N ALA A 358 -7.44 -31.08 54.24
CA ALA A 358 -8.50 -30.36 54.95
C ALA A 358 -9.41 -29.59 53.98
N LEU A 359 -8.83 -28.91 52.99
CA LEU A 359 -9.57 -28.15 51.97
C LEU A 359 -10.42 -29.05 51.07
N ASN A 360 -9.89 -30.20 50.65
CA ASN A 360 -10.61 -31.17 49.81
C ASN A 360 -11.80 -31.85 50.51
N LYS A 361 -11.95 -31.69 51.83
CA LYS A 361 -13.16 -32.13 52.57
C LYS A 361 -14.31 -31.15 52.44
N ILE A 362 -14.07 -29.93 51.95
CA ILE A 362 -15.10 -28.92 51.72
C ILE A 362 -15.74 -29.17 50.36
N GLU A 363 -17.06 -29.30 50.33
CA GLU A 363 -17.81 -29.57 49.10
C GLU A 363 -17.54 -28.51 48.02
N GLY A 364 -17.22 -28.97 46.82
CA GLY A 364 -16.97 -28.11 45.64
C GLY A 364 -15.56 -27.53 45.55
N ILE A 365 -14.70 -27.74 46.55
CA ILE A 365 -13.31 -27.29 46.55
C ILE A 365 -12.38 -28.39 46.07
N MET A 366 -11.46 -28.03 45.19
CA MET A 366 -10.33 -28.86 44.78
C MET A 366 -9.05 -28.14 45.10
N ALA A 367 -8.32 -28.63 46.09
CA ALA A 367 -7.00 -28.15 46.44
C ALA A 367 -5.94 -29.15 45.97
N ALA A 368 -4.81 -28.63 45.50
CA ALA A 368 -3.64 -29.43 45.13
C ALA A 368 -2.36 -28.74 45.60
N THR A 369 -1.27 -29.50 45.63
CA THR A 369 0.08 -28.99 45.92
C THR A 369 0.92 -28.93 44.65
N LYS A 370 1.59 -27.79 44.42
CA LYS A 370 2.58 -27.60 43.35
C LYS A 370 3.80 -26.89 43.93
N ASP A 371 4.93 -27.59 44.00
CA ASP A 371 6.19 -27.08 44.59
C ASP A 371 5.99 -26.49 46.01
N ASP A 372 5.32 -27.25 46.88
CA ASP A 372 4.97 -26.88 48.27
C ASP A 372 4.02 -25.68 48.42
N LYS A 373 3.41 -25.24 47.31
CA LYS A 373 2.38 -24.19 47.28
C LYS A 373 1.01 -24.79 47.08
N ILE A 374 0.00 -24.14 47.62
CA ILE A 374 -1.40 -24.55 47.46
C ILE A 374 -1.97 -23.92 46.19
N THR A 375 -2.59 -24.73 45.35
CA THR A 375 -3.49 -24.25 44.30
C THR A 375 -4.93 -24.59 44.69
N LEU A 376 -5.86 -23.67 44.40
CA LEU A 376 -7.29 -23.90 44.59
C LEU A 376 -8.01 -23.81 43.25
N ASN A 377 -8.90 -24.76 43.04
CA ASN A 377 -9.77 -24.83 41.91
C ASN A 377 -11.15 -25.31 42.40
N SER A 378 -12.15 -25.22 41.55
CA SER A 378 -13.51 -25.63 41.91
C SER A 378 -14.16 -26.32 40.72
N HIS A 379 -15.24 -27.04 40.97
CA HIS A 379 -16.18 -27.38 39.90
C HIS A 379 -17.45 -26.59 40.16
N SER A 380 -17.58 -25.43 39.51
CA SER A 380 -18.80 -24.62 39.51
C SER A 380 -19.22 -24.00 40.85
N THR A 381 -18.26 -23.59 41.69
CA THR A 381 -18.55 -22.80 42.90
C THR A 381 -17.64 -21.58 43.05
N THR A 382 -17.91 -20.74 44.06
CA THR A 382 -16.99 -19.69 44.50
C THR A 382 -16.22 -20.20 45.70
N ILE A 383 -14.92 -19.89 45.76
CA ILE A 383 -14.07 -20.15 46.91
C ILE A 383 -13.85 -18.83 47.63
N ASP A 384 -14.46 -18.66 48.79
CA ASP A 384 -14.32 -17.49 49.66
C ASP A 384 -13.34 -17.82 50.78
N VAL A 385 -12.11 -17.29 50.68
CA VAL A 385 -11.05 -17.46 51.68
C VAL A 385 -11.02 -16.22 52.57
N THR A 386 -11.22 -16.42 53.88
CA THR A 386 -11.20 -15.33 54.88
C THR A 386 -10.35 -15.74 56.09
N GLY A 387 -9.67 -14.77 56.72
CA GLY A 387 -8.77 -15.02 57.84
C GLY A 387 -7.81 -13.83 58.05
N GLU A 388 -7.01 -13.87 59.10
CA GLU A 388 -5.93 -12.88 59.28
C GLU A 388 -4.82 -13.10 58.24
N ASP A 389 -4.29 -12.01 57.67
CA ASP A 389 -3.28 -12.07 56.60
C ASP A 389 -2.02 -12.86 57.03
N SER A 390 -1.60 -12.75 58.28
CA SER A 390 -0.46 -13.50 58.84
C SER A 390 -0.70 -15.02 58.79
N VAL A 391 -1.90 -15.46 59.18
CA VAL A 391 -2.31 -16.87 59.19
C VAL A 391 -2.40 -17.39 57.76
N LEU A 392 -3.10 -16.66 56.88
CA LEU A 392 -3.25 -17.04 55.48
C LEU A 392 -1.91 -17.13 54.76
N ASN A 393 -1.02 -16.16 54.96
CA ASN A 393 0.31 -16.19 54.37
C ASN A 393 1.13 -17.40 54.85
N SER A 394 1.03 -17.78 56.14
CA SER A 394 1.70 -18.99 56.65
C SER A 394 1.17 -20.29 56.05
N ALA A 395 -0.14 -20.31 55.72
CA ALA A 395 -0.81 -21.40 55.02
C ALA A 395 -0.61 -21.37 53.49
N GLY A 396 0.17 -20.42 52.94
CA GLY A 396 0.33 -20.25 51.49
C GLY A 396 -0.92 -19.77 50.75
N LEU A 397 -1.88 -19.17 51.47
CA LEU A 397 -3.17 -18.67 50.97
C LEU A 397 -3.25 -17.15 51.02
N LYS A 398 -4.24 -16.58 50.32
CA LYS A 398 -4.56 -15.16 50.36
C LYS A 398 -6.07 -14.96 50.46
N ALA A 399 -6.50 -14.01 51.29
CA ALA A 399 -7.90 -13.66 51.42
C ALA A 399 -8.47 -13.18 50.08
N GLY A 400 -9.68 -13.62 49.75
CA GLY A 400 -10.32 -13.27 48.50
C GLY A 400 -11.42 -14.24 48.11
N LYS A 401 -12.25 -13.78 47.17
CA LYS A 401 -13.24 -14.61 46.49
C LYS A 401 -12.70 -15.02 45.13
N TYR A 402 -12.56 -16.32 44.94
CA TYR A 402 -12.10 -16.92 43.69
C TYR A 402 -13.28 -17.64 43.04
N THR A 403 -13.87 -17.00 42.03
CA THR A 403 -15.10 -17.48 41.40
C THR A 403 -14.78 -18.27 40.15
N ASP A 404 -15.32 -19.48 40.07
CA ASP A 404 -15.21 -20.34 38.89
C ASP A 404 -15.88 -19.72 37.66
N PHE A 405 -15.23 -19.87 36.50
CA PHE A 405 -15.78 -19.40 35.23
C PHE A 405 -17.20 -19.96 34.96
N ALA A 406 -17.49 -21.21 35.34
CA ALA A 406 -18.81 -21.81 35.14
C ALA A 406 -19.92 -21.09 35.92
N VAL A 407 -19.62 -20.55 37.10
CA VAL A 407 -20.58 -19.75 37.89
C VAL A 407 -20.85 -18.42 37.19
N LEU A 408 -19.80 -17.78 36.71
CA LEU A 408 -19.91 -16.48 36.05
C LEU A 408 -20.51 -16.59 34.66
N GLN A 409 -20.20 -17.64 33.91
CA GLN A 409 -20.82 -17.95 32.62
C GLN A 409 -22.34 -18.03 32.74
N LYS A 410 -22.85 -18.64 33.80
CA LYS A 410 -24.29 -18.76 34.03
C LYS A 410 -24.96 -17.42 34.33
N ASN A 411 -24.27 -16.52 35.04
CA ASN A 411 -24.88 -15.34 35.66
C ASN A 411 -24.54 -14.00 34.96
N VAL A 412 -23.29 -13.83 34.53
CA VAL A 412 -22.70 -12.56 34.07
C VAL A 412 -22.10 -12.66 32.67
N LEU A 413 -21.56 -13.82 32.29
CA LEU A 413 -20.81 -14.05 31.04
C LEU A 413 -21.56 -14.97 30.06
N LYS A 414 -22.89 -15.07 30.19
CA LYS A 414 -23.70 -15.92 29.30
C LYS A 414 -23.53 -15.46 27.85
N ALA A 415 -22.94 -16.31 27.03
CA ALA A 415 -22.68 -15.99 25.62
C ALA A 415 -23.69 -16.69 24.71
N LYS A 416 -24.26 -15.91 23.79
CA LYS A 416 -25.11 -16.38 22.68
C LYS A 416 -24.45 -16.01 21.36
N ASN A 417 -24.16 -17.02 20.55
CA ASN A 417 -23.65 -16.80 19.20
C ASN A 417 -24.79 -16.32 18.28
N ILE A 418 -24.53 -15.23 17.54
CA ILE A 418 -25.46 -14.62 16.59
C ILE A 418 -25.05 -14.95 15.15
N GLN A 419 -23.73 -15.03 14.92
CA GLN A 419 -23.16 -15.44 13.66
C GLN A 419 -21.87 -16.21 13.94
N THR A 420 -21.79 -17.43 13.42
CA THR A 420 -20.56 -18.23 13.47
C THR A 420 -19.59 -17.75 12.40
N ALA A 421 -18.32 -17.54 12.77
CA ALA A 421 -17.27 -17.37 11.79
C ALA A 421 -17.18 -18.60 10.88
N SER A 422 -16.95 -18.39 9.59
CA SER A 422 -16.85 -19.47 8.63
C SER A 422 -15.98 -19.05 7.45
N ASP A 423 -15.35 -20.01 6.80
CA ASP A 423 -14.67 -19.77 5.53
C ASP A 423 -15.66 -19.53 4.40
N SER A 424 -15.21 -18.76 3.41
CA SER A 424 -15.83 -18.74 2.09
C SER A 424 -15.65 -20.08 1.41
N GLU A 425 -16.57 -20.42 0.52
CA GLU A 425 -16.50 -21.62 -0.29
C GLU A 425 -17.00 -21.28 -1.69
N MET A 426 -16.22 -21.65 -2.69
CA MET A 426 -16.58 -21.45 -4.09
C MET A 426 -16.10 -22.60 -4.96
N SER A 427 -16.76 -22.78 -6.11
CA SER A 427 -16.26 -23.60 -7.20
C SER A 427 -15.40 -22.74 -8.13
N TYR A 428 -14.19 -23.17 -8.43
CA TYR A 428 -13.29 -22.57 -9.42
C TYR A 428 -13.11 -23.58 -10.55
N ASN A 429 -13.71 -23.32 -11.72
CA ASN A 429 -13.75 -24.26 -12.86
C ASN A 429 -14.18 -25.68 -12.45
N GLY A 430 -15.10 -25.82 -11.49
CA GLY A 430 -15.60 -27.09 -10.97
C GLY A 430 -14.88 -27.61 -9.71
N ALA A 431 -13.69 -27.09 -9.38
CA ALA A 431 -12.97 -27.47 -8.16
C ALA A 431 -13.45 -26.66 -6.96
N THR A 432 -13.83 -27.31 -5.86
CA THR A 432 -14.26 -26.60 -4.64
C THR A 432 -13.05 -26.09 -3.87
N ILE A 433 -13.07 -24.81 -3.51
CA ILE A 433 -12.00 -24.10 -2.80
C ILE A 433 -12.60 -23.36 -1.60
N LYS A 434 -11.92 -23.44 -0.45
CA LYS A 434 -12.25 -22.69 0.77
C LYS A 434 -11.21 -21.62 1.05
N ARG A 435 -11.62 -20.45 1.55
CA ARG A 435 -10.73 -19.36 1.99
C ARG A 435 -11.27 -18.64 3.22
N PRO A 436 -10.42 -18.17 4.14
CA PRO A 436 -10.87 -17.46 5.33
C PRO A 436 -11.45 -16.07 5.03
N SER A 437 -11.27 -15.55 3.81
CA SER A 437 -11.72 -14.21 3.40
C SER A 437 -12.63 -14.26 2.17
N ASN A 438 -13.43 -13.21 1.98
CA ASN A 438 -14.18 -12.96 0.75
C ASN A 438 -13.33 -12.30 -0.34
N THR A 439 -12.08 -11.92 -0.05
CA THR A 439 -11.09 -11.52 -1.06
C THR A 439 -10.12 -12.68 -1.26
N VAL A 440 -10.05 -13.16 -2.51
CA VAL A 440 -9.27 -14.31 -2.92
C VAL A 440 -8.27 -13.87 -3.97
N ASP A 441 -6.98 -13.87 -3.64
CA ASP A 441 -5.88 -13.39 -4.49
C ASP A 441 -4.74 -14.40 -4.65
N ASP A 442 -4.92 -15.61 -4.15
CA ASP A 442 -3.88 -16.64 -4.00
C ASP A 442 -4.09 -17.88 -4.88
N ILE A 443 -5.16 -17.93 -5.69
CA ILE A 443 -5.42 -19.07 -6.59
C ILE A 443 -4.54 -18.98 -7.84
N ILE A 444 -4.50 -17.81 -8.47
CA ILE A 444 -3.61 -17.52 -9.59
C ILE A 444 -2.96 -16.17 -9.33
N SER A 445 -1.62 -16.13 -9.43
CA SER A 445 -0.86 -14.90 -9.28
C SER A 445 -1.39 -13.81 -10.22
N GLY A 446 -1.77 -12.68 -9.64
CA GLY A 446 -2.27 -11.50 -10.38
C GLY A 446 -3.78 -11.49 -10.63
N LEU A 447 -4.55 -12.49 -10.18
CA LEU A 447 -6.02 -12.44 -10.18
C LEU A 447 -6.52 -12.22 -8.76
N THR A 448 -7.34 -11.18 -8.56
CA THR A 448 -8.05 -10.95 -7.30
C THR A 448 -9.55 -11.06 -7.54
N ILE A 449 -10.21 -11.91 -6.77
CA ILE A 449 -11.66 -12.16 -6.80
C ILE A 449 -12.25 -11.71 -5.47
N ASN A 450 -13.26 -10.85 -5.51
CA ASN A 450 -14.01 -10.39 -4.35
C ASN A 450 -15.42 -10.98 -4.40
N LEU A 451 -15.72 -11.88 -3.47
CA LEU A 451 -17.02 -12.53 -3.32
C LEU A 451 -18.00 -11.53 -2.71
N GLN A 452 -19.18 -11.36 -3.33
CA GLN A 452 -20.19 -10.38 -2.92
C GLN A 452 -21.44 -11.04 -2.36
N LYS A 453 -21.88 -12.13 -2.98
CA LYS A 453 -23.06 -12.90 -2.55
C LYS A 453 -22.94 -14.34 -3.01
N VAL A 454 -23.74 -15.21 -2.39
CA VAL A 454 -23.90 -16.59 -2.82
C VAL A 454 -24.56 -16.62 -4.20
N SER A 455 -24.03 -17.43 -5.10
CA SER A 455 -24.58 -17.64 -6.43
C SER A 455 -25.92 -18.39 -6.35
N GLU A 456 -26.79 -18.19 -7.34
CA GLU A 456 -27.96 -19.06 -7.48
C GLU A 456 -27.49 -20.49 -7.82
N GLU A 457 -28.13 -21.50 -7.23
CA GLU A 457 -27.71 -22.89 -7.38
C GLU A 457 -27.60 -23.30 -8.86
N GLY A 458 -26.44 -23.82 -9.25
CA GLY A 458 -26.15 -24.23 -10.63
C GLY A 458 -25.89 -23.08 -11.60
N LYS A 459 -25.82 -21.83 -11.15
CA LYS A 459 -25.43 -20.67 -11.96
C LYS A 459 -24.06 -20.15 -11.54
N SER A 460 -23.11 -20.21 -12.45
CA SER A 460 -21.76 -19.66 -12.26
C SER A 460 -21.62 -18.30 -12.95
N ASP A 461 -20.87 -17.40 -12.31
CA ASP A 461 -20.34 -16.20 -12.97
C ASP A 461 -19.09 -16.57 -13.77
N THR A 462 -18.94 -16.02 -14.97
CA THR A 462 -17.73 -16.18 -15.77
C THR A 462 -16.89 -14.91 -15.69
N ILE A 463 -15.65 -15.05 -15.22
CA ILE A 463 -14.61 -14.03 -15.35
C ILE A 463 -13.96 -14.23 -16.72
N SER A 464 -14.10 -13.25 -17.61
CA SER A 464 -13.42 -13.23 -18.91
C SER A 464 -12.26 -12.23 -18.88
N ILE A 465 -11.04 -12.75 -19.01
CA ILE A 465 -9.82 -11.94 -19.07
C ILE A 465 -9.41 -11.81 -20.53
N THR A 466 -9.37 -10.58 -21.05
CA THR A 466 -9.04 -10.27 -22.44
C THR A 466 -7.90 -9.24 -22.55
N PRO A 467 -7.22 -9.12 -23.70
CA PRO A 467 -6.28 -8.02 -23.94
C PRO A 467 -6.97 -6.66 -23.80
N SER A 468 -6.32 -5.72 -23.13
CA SER A 468 -6.77 -4.33 -23.12
C SER A 468 -6.04 -3.51 -24.18
N THR A 469 -6.78 -2.80 -25.03
CA THR A 469 -6.23 -2.00 -26.14
C THR A 469 -6.48 -0.50 -25.96
N ASP A 470 -7.23 -0.10 -24.94
CA ASP A 470 -7.71 1.28 -24.75
C ASP A 470 -6.58 2.28 -24.56
N GLU A 471 -5.58 1.93 -23.73
CA GLU A 471 -4.41 2.79 -23.51
C GLU A 471 -3.60 2.95 -24.80
N ILE A 472 -3.42 1.87 -25.58
CA ILE A 472 -2.69 1.91 -26.85
C ILE A 472 -3.40 2.86 -27.83
N LEU A 473 -4.73 2.74 -27.95
CA LEU A 473 -5.53 3.59 -28.84
C LEU A 473 -5.40 5.06 -28.48
N LYS A 474 -5.54 5.38 -27.18
CA LYS A 474 -5.41 6.74 -26.66
C LYS A 474 -4.03 7.31 -26.93
N GLU A 475 -2.97 6.56 -26.66
CA GLU A 475 -1.60 7.05 -26.82
C GLU A 475 -1.23 7.28 -28.29
N VAL A 476 -1.73 6.45 -29.22
CA VAL A 476 -1.55 6.70 -30.66
C VAL A 476 -2.28 7.96 -31.11
N GLN A 477 -3.51 8.18 -30.64
CA GLN A 477 -4.28 9.39 -30.97
C GLN A 477 -3.57 10.66 -30.50
N GLU A 478 -3.11 10.68 -29.25
CA GLU A 478 -2.38 11.82 -28.72
C GLU A 478 -1.01 11.98 -29.39
N PHE A 479 -0.31 10.90 -29.72
CA PHE A 479 0.92 10.97 -30.51
C PHE A 479 0.70 11.66 -31.86
N VAL A 480 -0.34 11.26 -32.62
CA VAL A 480 -0.66 11.86 -33.92
C VAL A 480 -0.97 13.35 -33.77
N LYS A 481 -1.77 13.71 -32.76
CA LYS A 481 -2.12 15.10 -32.47
C LYS A 481 -0.89 15.94 -32.14
N VAL A 482 -0.06 15.50 -31.19
CA VAL A 482 1.15 16.22 -30.79
C VAL A 482 2.16 16.30 -31.93
N TYR A 483 2.28 15.26 -32.76
CA TYR A 483 3.13 15.28 -33.95
C TYR A 483 2.67 16.37 -34.93
N ASN A 484 1.36 16.43 -35.22
CA ASN A 484 0.78 17.43 -36.13
C ASN A 484 0.85 18.86 -35.59
N ASP A 485 0.92 19.05 -34.26
CA ASP A 485 1.18 20.36 -33.64
C ASP A 485 2.67 20.74 -33.69
N THR A 486 3.57 19.75 -33.70
CA THR A 486 5.02 19.95 -33.62
C THR A 486 5.62 20.27 -34.99
N VAL A 487 5.22 19.56 -36.04
CA VAL A 487 5.79 19.73 -37.39
C VAL A 487 5.66 21.17 -37.94
N PRO A 488 4.51 21.85 -37.82
CA PRO A 488 4.37 23.24 -38.27
C PRO A 488 5.29 24.21 -37.51
N LYS A 489 5.53 23.98 -36.21
CA LYS A 489 6.45 24.80 -35.41
C LYS A 489 7.89 24.66 -35.89
N LEU A 490 8.32 23.41 -36.14
CA LEU A 490 9.63 23.13 -36.75
C LEU A 490 9.77 23.78 -38.12
N ASP A 491 8.70 23.79 -38.92
CA ASP A 491 8.69 24.42 -40.23
C ASP A 491 8.81 25.95 -40.15
N ALA A 492 8.03 26.59 -39.26
CA ALA A 492 8.04 28.04 -39.09
C ALA A 492 9.42 28.58 -38.73
N VAL A 493 10.18 27.84 -37.92
CA VAL A 493 11.51 28.25 -37.47
C VAL A 493 12.65 27.84 -38.40
N THR A 494 12.43 26.95 -39.38
CA THR A 494 13.49 26.46 -40.27
C THR A 494 13.33 26.84 -41.74
N LYS A 495 12.11 27.09 -42.23
CA LYS A 495 11.86 27.38 -43.65
C LYS A 495 12.23 28.82 -44.01
N PHE A 496 12.60 29.01 -45.28
CA PHE A 496 12.71 30.33 -45.88
C PHE A 496 11.34 30.79 -46.38
N ASP A 497 10.96 31.99 -46.00
CA ASP A 497 9.76 32.66 -46.50
C ASP A 497 10.12 33.49 -47.75
N PRO A 498 9.61 33.10 -48.93
CA PRO A 498 9.89 33.79 -50.18
C PRO A 498 9.28 35.20 -50.25
N ASP A 499 8.20 35.46 -49.53
CA ASP A 499 7.46 36.73 -49.57
C ASP A 499 8.19 37.79 -48.74
N THR A 500 8.62 37.41 -47.53
CA THR A 500 9.39 38.30 -46.65
C THR A 500 10.89 38.27 -46.93
N LYS A 501 11.36 37.34 -47.77
CA LYS A 501 12.77 37.04 -48.05
C LYS A 501 13.60 36.79 -46.79
N ARG A 502 12.97 36.25 -45.74
CA ARG A 502 13.60 35.96 -44.45
C ARG A 502 13.49 34.46 -44.14
N GLY A 503 14.59 33.90 -43.65
CA GLY A 503 14.56 32.57 -43.05
C GLY A 503 13.98 32.60 -41.65
N GLY A 504 13.32 31.50 -41.26
CA GLY A 504 13.06 31.22 -39.86
C GLY A 504 14.36 31.25 -39.04
N VAL A 505 14.25 31.48 -37.73
CA VAL A 505 15.38 31.76 -36.84
C VAL A 505 16.48 30.67 -36.84
N PHE A 506 16.11 29.44 -37.21
CA PHE A 506 16.96 28.25 -37.29
C PHE A 506 17.19 27.73 -38.71
N ASN A 507 16.95 28.54 -39.75
CA ASN A 507 17.16 28.13 -41.14
C ASN A 507 18.59 27.63 -41.45
N THR A 508 19.59 28.05 -40.67
CA THR A 508 21.00 27.66 -40.80
C THR A 508 21.43 26.56 -39.82
N GLU A 509 20.59 26.20 -38.83
CA GLU A 509 20.92 25.18 -37.84
C GLU A 509 20.53 23.77 -38.29
N SER A 510 21.54 22.96 -38.65
CA SER A 510 21.33 21.58 -39.11
C SER A 510 20.66 20.70 -38.05
N ILE A 511 20.96 20.93 -36.77
CA ILE A 511 20.36 20.19 -35.65
C ILE A 511 18.83 20.31 -35.65
N ILE A 512 18.27 21.50 -35.88
CA ILE A 512 16.82 21.72 -35.92
C ILE A 512 16.22 21.25 -37.26
N ARG A 513 16.89 21.54 -38.39
CA ARG A 513 16.43 21.10 -39.71
C ARG A 513 16.33 19.58 -39.86
N ASN A 514 17.21 18.83 -39.18
CA ASN A 514 17.24 17.37 -39.28
C ASN A 514 16.23 16.65 -38.38
N ILE A 515 15.54 17.35 -37.47
CA ILE A 515 14.56 16.72 -36.56
C ILE A 515 13.43 16.06 -37.35
N ARG A 516 12.77 16.83 -38.23
CA ARG A 516 11.65 16.34 -39.04
C ARG A 516 12.03 15.15 -39.94
N PRO A 517 13.08 15.20 -40.79
CA PRO A 517 13.42 14.07 -41.65
C PRO A 517 13.81 12.82 -40.85
N ASN A 518 14.50 12.96 -39.71
CA ASN A 518 14.84 11.81 -38.85
C ASN A 518 13.60 11.18 -38.22
N LEU A 519 12.64 11.99 -37.75
CA LEU A 519 11.37 11.49 -37.24
C LEU A 519 10.56 10.80 -38.34
N ASN A 520 10.45 11.41 -39.52
CA ASN A 520 9.74 10.81 -40.65
C ASN A 520 10.36 9.47 -41.07
N GLN A 521 11.69 9.38 -41.09
CA GLN A 521 12.40 8.14 -41.38
C GLN A 521 12.08 7.06 -40.35
N ALA A 522 12.07 7.40 -39.06
CA ALA A 522 11.75 6.44 -38.00
C ALA A 522 10.28 5.99 -38.07
N ILE A 523 9.34 6.90 -38.35
CA ILE A 523 7.89 6.64 -38.46
C ILE A 523 7.56 5.79 -39.69
N THR A 524 8.18 6.09 -40.84
CA THR A 524 7.89 5.40 -42.11
C THR A 524 8.68 4.10 -42.30
N GLN A 525 9.52 3.75 -41.34
CA GLN A 525 10.31 2.54 -41.41
C GLN A 525 9.43 1.29 -41.39
N ARG A 526 9.65 0.41 -42.36
CA ARG A 526 9.02 -0.91 -42.40
C ARG A 526 9.68 -1.84 -41.39
N ILE A 527 8.87 -2.61 -40.69
CA ILE A 527 9.31 -3.67 -39.79
C ILE A 527 9.23 -4.99 -40.54
N THR A 528 10.35 -5.71 -40.60
CA THR A 528 10.45 -6.99 -41.31
C THR A 528 10.70 -8.11 -40.32
N ASN A 529 9.82 -9.11 -40.28
CA ASN A 529 10.00 -10.33 -39.50
C ASN A 529 9.93 -11.55 -40.44
N GLY A 530 11.03 -11.82 -41.15
CA GLY A 530 11.05 -12.81 -42.23
C GLY A 530 10.42 -12.24 -43.52
N LEU A 531 9.37 -12.89 -44.02
CA LEU A 531 8.65 -12.48 -45.25
C LEU A 531 7.56 -11.43 -44.99
N ASP A 532 7.15 -11.24 -43.73
CA ASP A 532 6.14 -10.26 -43.33
C ASP A 532 6.77 -8.87 -43.22
N VAL A 533 6.35 -7.97 -44.11
CA VAL A 533 6.70 -6.54 -44.09
C VAL A 533 5.52 -5.76 -43.57
N ARG A 534 5.69 -5.05 -42.46
CA ARG A 534 4.61 -4.32 -41.77
C ARG A 534 4.98 -2.87 -41.52
N SER A 535 3.98 -2.02 -41.39
CA SER A 535 4.15 -0.59 -41.12
C SER A 535 2.97 -0.01 -40.35
N LEU A 536 3.10 1.24 -39.89
CA LEU A 536 1.99 1.94 -39.26
C LEU A 536 0.78 2.16 -40.20
N MET A 537 0.96 2.07 -41.53
CA MET A 537 -0.13 2.17 -42.50
C MET A 537 -1.14 1.02 -42.38
N ASP A 538 -0.67 -0.16 -41.95
CA ASP A 538 -1.53 -1.33 -41.69
C ASP A 538 -2.48 -1.06 -40.52
N TYR A 539 -2.09 -0.16 -39.62
CA TYR A 539 -2.85 0.30 -38.46
C TYR A 539 -3.56 1.64 -38.70
N GLY A 540 -3.64 2.10 -39.96
CA GLY A 540 -4.38 3.31 -40.32
C GLY A 540 -3.66 4.62 -40.04
N ILE A 541 -2.35 4.59 -39.81
CA ILE A 541 -1.52 5.79 -39.60
C ILE A 541 -0.65 6.00 -40.84
N SER A 542 -0.77 7.16 -41.47
CA SER A 542 0.01 7.51 -42.66
C SER A 542 0.55 8.93 -42.61
N LEU A 543 1.57 9.21 -43.41
CA LEU A 543 2.15 10.54 -43.60
C LEU A 543 1.97 10.96 -45.06
N ASN A 544 1.55 12.21 -45.30
CA ASN A 544 1.55 12.76 -46.65
C ASN A 544 2.91 13.37 -47.03
N ASP A 545 3.00 13.84 -48.27
CA ASP A 545 4.17 14.54 -48.84
C ASP A 545 4.61 15.77 -48.03
N LYS A 546 3.65 16.44 -47.37
CA LYS A 546 3.89 17.59 -46.49
C LYS A 546 4.23 17.21 -45.04
N SER A 547 4.43 15.92 -44.73
CA SER A 547 4.69 15.42 -43.37
C SER A 547 3.55 15.68 -42.39
N VAL A 548 2.30 15.73 -42.85
CA VAL A 548 1.11 15.74 -42.00
C VAL A 548 0.69 14.29 -41.77
N MET A 549 0.46 13.93 -40.51
CA MET A 549 0.04 12.60 -40.10
C MET A 549 -1.48 12.47 -40.14
N PHE A 550 -1.98 11.45 -40.82
CA PHE A 550 -3.38 11.07 -40.84
C PHE A 550 -3.59 9.82 -39.99
N LEU A 551 -4.69 9.79 -39.24
CA LEU A 551 -5.12 8.64 -38.44
C LEU A 551 -6.55 8.24 -38.81
N ASP A 552 -6.71 7.00 -39.26
CA ASP A 552 -7.98 6.30 -39.29
C ASP A 552 -8.17 5.55 -37.96
N ALA A 553 -8.89 6.17 -37.03
CA ALA A 553 -9.13 5.60 -35.71
C ALA A 553 -9.94 4.28 -35.75
N GLY A 554 -10.83 4.12 -36.73
CA GLY A 554 -11.62 2.89 -36.89
C GLY A 554 -10.76 1.72 -37.37
N LYS A 555 -9.87 1.98 -38.33
CA LYS A 555 -8.90 0.98 -38.80
C LYS A 555 -7.89 0.64 -37.70
N LEU A 556 -7.42 1.61 -36.93
CA LEU A 556 -6.52 1.39 -35.80
C LEU A 556 -7.17 0.46 -34.76
N ALA A 557 -8.38 0.79 -34.30
CA ALA A 557 -9.11 -0.02 -33.33
C ALA A 557 -9.35 -1.44 -33.83
N SER A 558 -9.77 -1.59 -35.09
CA SER A 558 -10.02 -2.91 -35.69
C SER A 558 -8.74 -3.73 -35.82
N ALA A 559 -7.64 -3.13 -36.27
CA ALA A 559 -6.36 -3.81 -36.48
C ALA A 559 -5.73 -4.27 -35.16
N ILE A 560 -5.77 -3.44 -34.11
CA ILE A 560 -5.22 -3.80 -32.80
C ILE A 560 -6.07 -4.89 -32.16
N SER A 561 -7.40 -4.75 -32.16
CA SER A 561 -8.28 -5.74 -31.53
C SER A 561 -8.26 -7.10 -32.24
N ALA A 562 -8.05 -7.13 -33.56
CA ALA A 562 -7.94 -8.38 -34.31
C ALA A 562 -6.68 -9.17 -33.95
N ASP A 563 -5.55 -8.50 -33.69
CA ASP A 563 -4.30 -9.15 -33.29
C ASP A 563 -3.41 -8.23 -32.44
N PRO A 564 -3.66 -8.17 -31.12
CA PRO A 564 -2.90 -7.30 -30.21
C PRO A 564 -1.41 -7.66 -30.15
N GLU A 565 -1.07 -8.92 -30.35
CA GLU A 565 0.32 -9.39 -30.33
C GLU A 565 1.08 -8.88 -31.57
N LYS A 566 0.43 -8.90 -32.75
CA LYS A 566 1.00 -8.24 -33.93
C LYS A 566 1.13 -6.73 -33.74
N ALA A 567 0.15 -6.08 -33.09
CA ALA A 567 0.25 -4.65 -32.78
C ALA A 567 1.48 -4.34 -31.90
N LYS A 568 1.70 -5.14 -30.84
CA LYS A 568 2.91 -5.06 -30.00
C LYS A 568 4.18 -5.19 -30.82
N GLN A 569 4.25 -6.20 -31.68
CA GLN A 569 5.41 -6.43 -32.55
C GLN A 569 5.74 -5.23 -33.46
N VAL A 570 4.72 -4.56 -33.98
CA VAL A 570 4.92 -3.39 -34.87
C VAL A 570 5.23 -2.12 -34.07
N PHE A 571 4.55 -1.91 -32.94
CA PHE A 571 4.65 -0.67 -32.16
C PHE A 571 5.89 -0.65 -31.26
N TYR A 572 6.02 -1.68 -30.43
CA TYR A 572 7.11 -1.86 -29.47
C TYR A 572 8.28 -2.61 -30.08
N GLY A 573 8.02 -3.73 -30.75
CA GLY A 573 9.04 -4.66 -31.24
C GLY A 573 8.86 -6.06 -30.68
N GLY A 574 9.85 -6.91 -30.91
CA GLY A 574 9.81 -8.29 -30.45
C GLY A 574 11.11 -9.04 -30.73
N GLU A 575 11.01 -10.36 -30.79
CA GLU A 575 12.13 -11.26 -31.07
C GLU A 575 11.91 -12.00 -32.37
N ILE A 576 12.97 -12.13 -33.16
CA ILE A 576 13.01 -12.97 -34.37
C ILE A 576 14.04 -14.07 -34.19
N LYS A 577 13.73 -15.29 -34.64
CA LYS A 577 14.74 -16.33 -34.76
C LYS A 577 15.48 -16.13 -36.07
N ASP A 578 16.80 -16.05 -36.01
CA ASP A 578 17.63 -16.11 -37.22
C ASP A 578 17.71 -17.54 -37.78
N SER A 579 18.36 -17.68 -38.94
CA SER A 579 18.56 -18.96 -39.62
C SER A 579 19.38 -19.97 -38.81
N SER A 580 20.03 -19.56 -37.72
CA SER A 580 20.72 -20.42 -36.76
C SER A 580 19.87 -20.81 -35.55
N GLY A 581 18.62 -20.33 -35.48
CA GLY A 581 17.70 -20.56 -34.37
C GLY A 581 17.90 -19.61 -33.18
N LYS A 582 18.80 -18.63 -33.28
CA LYS A 582 19.08 -17.65 -32.21
C LYS A 582 18.04 -16.54 -32.24
N LEU A 583 17.51 -16.19 -31.06
CA LEU A 583 16.58 -15.08 -30.87
C LEU A 583 17.35 -13.75 -30.89
N ASN A 584 16.99 -12.87 -31.81
CA ASN A 584 17.49 -11.51 -31.91
C ASN A 584 16.33 -10.53 -31.74
N GLN A 585 16.52 -9.51 -30.90
CA GLN A 585 15.53 -8.46 -30.70
C GLN A 585 15.52 -7.48 -31.87
N TYR A 586 14.33 -7.01 -32.23
CA TYR A 586 14.14 -5.90 -33.15
C TYR A 586 13.24 -4.84 -32.53
N ASP A 587 13.55 -3.58 -32.80
CA ASP A 587 12.72 -2.46 -32.37
C ASP A 587 11.52 -2.29 -33.30
N GLY A 588 10.35 -2.08 -32.69
CA GLY A 588 9.17 -1.57 -33.37
C GLY A 588 9.28 -0.08 -33.69
N VAL A 589 8.26 0.45 -34.36
CA VAL A 589 8.27 1.83 -34.86
C VAL A 589 8.37 2.84 -33.73
N PHE A 590 7.55 2.73 -32.68
CA PHE A 590 7.57 3.69 -31.57
C PHE A 590 8.84 3.57 -30.74
N THR A 591 9.44 2.38 -30.62
CA THR A 591 10.76 2.24 -29.99
C THR A 591 11.84 3.00 -30.73
N LYS A 592 11.84 2.98 -32.07
CA LYS A 592 12.80 3.75 -32.88
C LYS A 592 12.53 5.25 -32.81
N VAL A 593 11.27 5.66 -32.89
CA VAL A 593 10.87 7.07 -32.72
C VAL A 593 11.29 7.57 -31.33
N ASN A 594 11.11 6.75 -30.28
CA ASN A 594 11.49 7.10 -28.92
C ASN A 594 13.01 7.27 -28.81
N LYS A 595 13.81 6.42 -29.46
CA LYS A 595 15.28 6.58 -29.53
C LYS A 595 15.70 7.89 -30.20
N VAL A 596 15.06 8.25 -31.32
CA VAL A 596 15.32 9.53 -32.01
C VAL A 596 14.97 10.71 -31.11
N LEU A 597 13.82 10.68 -30.44
CA LEU A 597 13.40 11.74 -29.54
C LEU A 597 14.27 11.80 -28.28
N ALA A 598 14.66 10.67 -27.70
CA ALA A 598 15.53 10.60 -26.54
C ALA A 598 16.89 11.24 -26.81
N ASP A 599 17.50 10.97 -27.95
CA ASP A 599 18.76 11.61 -28.38
C ASP A 599 18.64 13.15 -28.49
N LEU A 600 17.45 13.67 -28.79
CA LEU A 600 17.20 15.10 -28.88
C LEU A 600 16.96 15.76 -27.51
N VAL A 601 16.19 15.13 -26.61
CA VAL A 601 15.66 15.79 -25.40
C VAL A 601 15.96 15.11 -24.07
N GLU A 602 16.44 13.87 -24.03
CA GLU A 602 16.63 13.10 -22.81
C GLU A 602 18.10 12.99 -22.39
N GLY A 603 18.36 13.22 -21.10
CA GLY A 603 19.68 13.12 -20.51
C GLY A 603 20.52 14.40 -20.59
N GLY A 604 21.66 14.41 -19.89
CA GLY A 604 22.54 15.57 -19.81
C GLY A 604 23.21 15.95 -21.14
N ASN A 605 23.41 14.97 -22.02
CA ASN A 605 24.07 15.12 -23.32
C ASN A 605 23.07 15.16 -24.49
N ALA A 606 21.78 15.37 -24.21
CA ALA A 606 20.77 15.54 -25.24
C ALA A 606 21.18 16.64 -26.23
N LYS A 607 20.96 16.41 -27.53
CA LYS A 607 21.44 17.31 -28.59
C LYS A 607 20.89 18.73 -28.43
N LEU A 608 19.61 18.89 -28.09
CA LEU A 608 19.01 20.22 -27.92
C LEU A 608 19.50 20.93 -26.68
N LYS A 609 19.82 20.20 -25.60
CA LYS A 609 20.42 20.76 -24.39
C LYS A 609 21.86 21.23 -24.63
N THR A 610 22.62 20.46 -25.42
CA THR A 610 23.97 20.87 -25.84
C THR A 610 23.94 22.12 -26.72
N PHE A 611 22.91 22.22 -27.58
CA PHE A 611 22.69 23.41 -28.40
C PHE A 611 22.26 24.62 -27.57
N GLU A 612 21.38 24.44 -26.58
CA GLU A 612 21.01 25.47 -25.59
C GLU A 612 22.24 26.04 -24.88
N GLN A 613 23.11 25.18 -24.34
CA GLN A 613 24.37 25.59 -23.70
C GLN A 613 25.31 26.36 -24.66
N THR A 614 25.24 26.06 -25.96
CA THR A 614 25.99 26.80 -26.97
C THR A 614 25.43 28.22 -27.13
N LEU A 615 24.10 28.34 -27.23
CA LEU A 615 23.43 29.64 -27.29
C LEU A 615 23.66 30.47 -26.03
N GLU A 616 23.65 29.88 -24.83
CA GLU A 616 23.95 30.57 -23.57
C GLU A 616 25.39 31.12 -23.54
N ARG A 617 26.34 30.33 -24.03
CA ARG A 617 27.75 30.75 -24.13
C ARG A 617 27.93 31.89 -25.13
N GLU A 618 27.26 31.81 -26.27
CA GLU A 618 27.21 32.89 -27.25
C GLU A 618 26.59 34.16 -26.67
N LEU A 619 25.47 34.06 -25.94
CA LEU A 619 24.84 35.19 -25.26
C LEU A 619 25.82 35.87 -24.30
N LYS A 620 26.55 35.09 -23.49
CA LYS A 620 27.57 35.60 -22.58
C LYS A 620 28.71 36.30 -23.33
N ASN A 621 29.15 35.72 -24.46
CA ASN A 621 30.20 36.29 -25.29
C ASN A 621 29.77 37.62 -25.92
N TYR A 622 28.57 37.68 -26.51
CA TYR A 622 28.04 38.90 -27.11
C TYR A 622 27.80 40.00 -26.07
N ASN A 623 27.34 39.66 -24.86
CA ASN A 623 27.23 40.64 -23.77
C ASN A 623 28.61 41.20 -23.37
N SER A 624 29.64 40.34 -23.29
CA SER A 624 31.01 40.77 -23.01
C SER A 624 31.58 41.65 -24.15
N GLU A 625 31.31 41.30 -25.41
CA GLU A 625 31.68 42.09 -26.59
C GLU A 625 31.03 43.48 -26.56
N LYS A 626 29.73 43.55 -26.26
CA LYS A 626 28.99 44.80 -26.11
C LYS A 626 29.57 45.69 -25.02
N GLU A 627 29.83 45.13 -23.84
CA GLU A 627 30.39 45.90 -22.72
C GLU A 627 31.80 46.42 -23.01
N LYS A 628 32.64 45.62 -23.67
CA LYS A 628 33.97 46.07 -24.09
C LYS A 628 33.88 47.19 -25.13
N ALA A 629 33.04 47.03 -26.15
CA ALA A 629 32.83 48.03 -27.18
C ALA A 629 32.31 49.35 -26.58
N LYS A 630 31.38 49.27 -25.62
CA LYS A 630 30.84 50.43 -24.90
C LYS A 630 31.92 51.14 -24.07
N LYS A 631 32.72 50.40 -23.29
CA LYS A 631 33.84 50.97 -22.51
C LYS A 631 34.89 51.62 -23.40
N MET A 632 35.22 51.01 -24.54
CA MET A 632 36.15 51.59 -25.51
C MET A 632 35.61 52.89 -26.10
N LEU A 633 34.33 52.91 -26.44
CA LEU A 633 33.67 54.10 -26.96
C LEU A 633 33.65 55.21 -25.92
N ASP A 634 33.18 54.92 -24.71
CA ASP A 634 33.13 55.91 -23.62
C ASP A 634 34.52 56.46 -23.31
N ALA A 635 35.55 55.61 -23.17
CA ALA A 635 36.92 56.07 -22.93
C ALA A 635 37.46 56.97 -24.05
N ARG A 636 37.14 56.67 -25.31
CA ARG A 636 37.54 57.49 -26.47
C ARG A 636 36.88 58.87 -26.40
N TYR A 637 35.59 58.93 -26.10
CA TYR A 637 34.85 60.19 -26.05
C TYR A 637 35.14 61.00 -24.77
N ASP A 638 35.42 60.34 -23.64
CA ASP A 638 35.92 60.99 -22.41
C ASP A 638 37.28 61.65 -22.66
N THR A 639 38.20 60.94 -23.32
CA THR A 639 39.50 61.50 -23.72
C THR A 639 39.31 62.69 -24.66
N MET A 640 38.36 62.59 -25.60
CA MET A 640 38.07 63.67 -26.54
C MET A 640 37.47 64.89 -25.83
N ALA A 641 36.57 64.68 -24.86
CA ALA A 641 35.98 65.73 -24.03
C ALA A 641 37.04 66.41 -23.16
N GLN A 642 37.95 65.65 -22.53
CA GLN A 642 39.07 66.21 -21.76
C GLN A 642 39.99 67.07 -22.62
N ARG A 643 40.32 66.60 -23.83
CA ARG A 643 41.12 67.39 -24.80
C ARG A 643 40.39 68.66 -25.23
N PHE A 644 39.09 68.56 -25.49
CA PHE A 644 38.28 69.71 -25.88
C PHE A 644 38.25 70.76 -24.76
N ALA A 645 38.00 70.35 -23.51
CA ALA A 645 38.04 71.25 -22.35
C ALA A 645 39.42 71.89 -22.13
N ALA A 646 40.51 71.13 -22.32
CA ALA A 646 41.87 71.67 -22.21
C ALA A 646 42.17 72.69 -23.33
N PHE A 647 41.68 72.46 -24.55
CA PHE A 647 41.79 73.44 -25.64
C PHE A 647 40.96 74.68 -25.38
N ASP A 648 39.74 74.55 -24.86
CA ASP A 648 38.92 75.69 -24.45
C ASP A 648 39.62 76.55 -23.38
N GLU A 649 40.27 75.92 -22.40
CA GLU A 649 41.06 76.63 -21.39
C GLU A 649 42.27 77.36 -22.01
N GLN A 650 42.98 76.72 -22.94
CA GLN A 650 44.09 77.34 -23.66
C GLN A 650 43.62 78.52 -24.53
N ILE A 651 42.50 78.38 -25.22
CA ILE A 651 41.89 79.45 -26.01
C ILE A 651 41.46 80.60 -25.10
N ALA A 652 40.86 80.31 -23.94
CA ALA A 652 40.54 81.33 -22.95
C ALA A 652 41.79 82.07 -22.44
N LYS A 653 42.89 81.34 -22.14
CA LYS A 653 44.19 81.94 -21.77
C LYS A 653 44.79 82.76 -22.91
N ALA A 654 44.73 82.28 -24.14
CA ALA A 654 45.22 82.98 -25.32
C ALA A 654 44.42 84.24 -25.59
N ASN A 655 43.08 84.18 -25.48
CA ASN A 655 42.19 85.34 -25.58
C ASN A 655 42.45 86.34 -24.45
N ASN A 656 42.65 85.88 -23.21
CA ASN A 656 43.01 86.76 -22.10
C ASN A 656 44.38 87.42 -22.30
N SER A 657 45.38 86.66 -22.78
CA SER A 657 46.70 87.20 -23.11
C SER A 657 46.63 88.19 -24.28
N PHE A 658 45.84 87.90 -25.30
CA PHE A 658 45.60 88.78 -26.43
C PHE A 658 44.90 90.06 -25.99
N ASN A 659 43.87 89.95 -25.13
CA ASN A 659 43.20 91.10 -24.54
C ASN A 659 44.16 91.92 -23.65
N ALA A 660 45.06 91.28 -22.90
CA ALA A 660 46.09 91.96 -22.11
C ALA A 660 47.10 92.70 -22.99
N VAL A 661 47.58 92.07 -24.06
CA VAL A 661 48.45 92.71 -25.07
C VAL A 661 47.71 93.85 -25.77
N GLN A 662 46.43 93.67 -26.10
CA GLN A 662 45.61 94.71 -26.70
C GLN A 662 45.43 95.88 -25.74
N MET A 663 45.15 95.63 -24.45
CA MET A 663 45.12 96.68 -23.43
C MET A 663 46.48 97.39 -23.30
N MET A 664 47.61 96.68 -23.37
CA MET A 664 48.94 97.29 -23.39
C MET A 664 49.18 98.15 -24.64
N ILE A 665 48.76 97.69 -25.83
CA ILE A 665 48.83 98.44 -27.08
C ILE A 665 47.96 99.71 -26.96
N ASP A 666 46.74 99.59 -26.45
CA ASP A 666 45.82 100.70 -26.28
C ASP A 666 46.34 101.70 -25.24
N GLN A 667 46.98 101.22 -24.16
CA GLN A 667 47.59 102.05 -23.12
C GLN A 667 48.88 102.75 -23.60
N ALA A 668 49.69 102.09 -24.43
CA ALA A 668 50.83 102.70 -25.11
C ALA A 668 50.37 103.76 -26.12
N ALA A 669 49.35 103.45 -26.94
CA ALA A 669 48.76 104.40 -27.88
C ALA A 669 48.07 105.60 -27.18
N ALA A 670 47.56 105.43 -25.96
CA ALA A 670 47.02 106.50 -25.14
C ALA A 670 48.11 107.40 -24.51
N ASN A 671 49.28 106.84 -24.16
CA ASN A 671 50.42 107.60 -23.65
C ASN A 671 51.10 108.43 -24.75
N ASP A 672 51.15 107.95 -25.99
CA ASP A 672 51.66 108.70 -27.14
C ASP A 672 50.74 109.86 -27.58
N LYS A 673 49.47 109.86 -27.18
CA LYS A 673 48.53 110.99 -27.40
C LYS A 673 48.63 112.12 -26.35
N LYS A 674 49.54 112.01 -25.37
CA LYS A 674 49.71 113.00 -24.27
C LYS A 674 51.06 113.73 -24.27
N LYS A 675 51.86 113.66 -25.35
CA LYS A 675 53.09 114.45 -25.52
C LYS A 675 52.99 115.45 -26.65
#